data_AF-A0A336JTR7-F1
#
_entry.id   AF-A0A336JTR7-F1
#
_cell.length_a   1.000
_cell.length_b   1.000
_cell.length_c   1.000
_cell.angle_alpha   90.00
_cell.angle_beta   90.00
_cell.angle_gamma   90.00
#
_symmetry.space_group_name_H-M   'P 1'
#
loop_
_entity.id
_entity.type
_entity.pdbx_description
1 polymer ?
#
loop_
_entity_poly.entity_id
_entity_poly.type
_entity_poly.pdbx_seq_one_letter_code
_entity_poly.pdbx_strand_id
1 'polypeptide(L)'
;MGGKTLPEQIKMSEWTAWLQGQKWFVRGDERLAENFPLVIEHELWPEAYRRTALMDLVSLKQELGPGYRAMAELVLRGLAGTILTTNFDICLPKALNDKQPHIRHVAEVNRASGDFNEFSPFARAQIVWLHGKTEQYTDRNLISETQVLDPALVQKLIPLLESTPLVVVGYRGAEPSITSSLLGPDTGLKFRHGVFWCHRAGDKAHPNVDALAQRLGQNFQYLEIDGFDELFCDLNREMAGLQRFSLPSADAPAKQFDDQPITDATWADIDADLALTTLRQYCAKLERGAIDSMQLKPLMRELGLLIGAKGQESPSAACVLLFGRAPGRFFPHSVIAATVADKKRRIFAGNLIGQYKAVLEWFEQEQVNPSIKVKGRRQHETRTAYSERSLVELLVNMIVHRDYSIAKPSQINVVPNHSVRFVNPGATLPAAAGRLRLGPDGVFAPVPQFSDLRNRALCDVFFGISAMERAGTGLTDTCELAAELGGAATFAYPPGQDSFVAQLFRIEASAGSTTVAKDTRPVGTYVLNLLPFVATPQAITHIVLNVTRWDELEKKVPLAEAGTFVFEWRTGDLWSFMPEVLVNTLFAPVAKGPARKIPLCEVENDRVLQAKFSWLTRRHFEDHLRLFEARGLIIEKDKNGHPARRAYFTALKGGNRTIIYDTPNRRGVRRDVVKRRGEDHRAWFECEGFGYEVVRQANVWGIRIKPFYMFAKRDGVTPLPGYMRTSKATRRIKFDRNANVESDLSFWARFLSQGSQVINIGNRFVDDLLIEGRFFTLDVQEGGLADGFATQDRRTA
;
A
#
# COMPACT_ATOMS: atom_id res chain seq x y z
N MET A 1 16.56 9.56 40.52
CA MET A 1 16.15 8.34 41.26
C MET A 1 17.27 7.31 41.16
N GLY A 2 17.72 6.74 42.27
CA GLY A 2 18.92 5.89 42.28
C GLY A 2 18.71 4.54 41.60
N GLY A 3 19.05 4.41 40.31
CA GLY A 3 19.53 3.23 39.55
C GLY A 3 18.87 1.85 39.66
N LYS A 4 17.89 1.64 40.54
CA LYS A 4 17.33 0.32 40.88
C LYS A 4 15.93 0.07 40.29
N THR A 5 15.31 1.10 39.73
CA THR A 5 13.96 1.04 39.18
C THR A 5 14.03 1.10 37.66
N LEU A 6 13.41 0.14 36.97
CA LEU A 6 13.36 0.13 35.51
C LEU A 6 12.57 1.35 35.02
N PRO A 7 12.93 1.99 33.88
CA PRO A 7 12.26 3.20 33.38
C PRO A 7 10.73 3.04 33.24
N GLU A 8 10.29 1.84 32.89
CA GLU A 8 8.89 1.45 32.69
C GLU A 8 8.05 1.46 33.99
N GLN A 9 8.73 1.44 35.15
CA GLN A 9 8.11 1.38 36.47
C GLN A 9 8.04 2.76 37.14
N ILE A 10 8.65 3.79 36.54
CA ILE A 10 8.64 5.17 37.04
C ILE A 10 7.31 5.82 36.65
N LYS A 11 6.50 6.18 37.65
CA LYS A 11 5.19 6.83 37.40
C LYS A 11 5.37 8.29 37.03
N MET A 12 4.43 8.82 36.24
CA MET A 12 4.43 10.22 35.83
C MET A 12 4.48 11.21 37.00
N SER A 13 3.81 10.88 38.10
CA SER A 13 3.84 11.65 39.34
C SER A 13 5.22 11.73 40.00
N GLU A 14 6.07 10.71 39.81
CA GLU A 14 7.37 10.60 40.49
C GLU A 14 8.45 11.41 39.77
N TRP A 15 8.53 11.33 38.43
CA TRP A 15 9.51 12.11 37.69
C TRP A 15 9.11 13.59 37.55
N THR A 16 7.80 13.91 37.47
CA THR A 16 7.32 15.29 37.44
C THR A 16 7.64 16.02 38.75
N ALA A 17 7.42 15.38 39.90
CA ALA A 17 7.78 15.94 41.20
C ALA A 17 9.30 16.15 41.35
N TRP A 18 10.09 15.23 40.80
CA TRP A 18 11.55 15.36 40.78
C TRP A 18 12.04 16.50 39.88
N LEU A 19 11.47 16.68 38.69
CA LEU A 19 11.77 17.80 37.79
C LEU A 19 11.41 19.15 38.42
N GLN A 20 10.22 19.26 39.03
CA GLN A 20 9.77 20.49 39.70
C GLN A 20 10.63 20.87 40.93
N GLY A 21 11.37 19.89 41.47
CA GLY A 21 12.36 20.09 42.53
C GLY A 21 13.74 20.56 42.05
N GLN A 22 14.01 20.55 40.75
CA GLN A 22 15.29 21.02 40.20
C GLN A 22 15.37 22.55 40.17
N LYS A 23 16.54 23.10 40.51
CA LYS A 23 16.76 24.55 40.55
C LYS A 23 16.69 25.20 39.16
N TRP A 24 17.01 24.44 38.11
CA TRP A 24 17.01 24.89 36.73
C TRP A 24 15.64 24.75 36.05
N PHE A 25 14.68 24.05 36.64
CA PHE A 25 13.38 23.78 36.01
C PHE A 25 12.43 24.98 36.09
N VAL A 26 12.01 25.47 34.94
CA VAL A 26 11.02 26.52 34.75
C VAL A 26 9.61 25.97 35.02
N ARG A 27 8.92 26.56 35.99
CA ARG A 27 7.57 26.13 36.43
C ARG A 27 6.46 26.74 35.57
N GLY A 28 5.36 26.00 35.45
CA GLY A 28 4.15 26.37 34.70
C GLY A 28 3.94 25.43 33.51
N ASP A 29 2.75 24.86 33.40
CA ASP A 29 2.43 23.88 32.34
C ASP A 29 2.52 24.51 30.94
N GLU A 30 2.23 25.82 30.83
CA GLU A 30 2.40 26.58 29.58
C GLU A 30 3.87 26.80 29.17
N ARG A 31 4.82 26.68 30.11
CA ARG A 31 6.26 26.91 29.89
C ARG A 31 7.07 25.63 29.87
N LEU A 32 6.41 24.47 29.92
CA LEU A 32 7.07 23.18 30.03
C LEU A 32 8.05 22.91 28.87
N ALA A 33 7.77 23.44 27.68
CA ALA A 33 8.65 23.32 26.51
C ALA A 33 9.97 24.09 26.65
N GLU A 34 10.02 25.17 27.44
CA GLU A 34 11.24 25.94 27.71
C GLU A 34 12.26 25.13 28.52
N ASN A 35 11.81 24.05 29.18
CA ASN A 35 12.69 23.15 29.91
C ASN A 35 13.48 22.20 29.01
N PHE A 36 13.14 22.06 27.72
CA PHE A 36 13.80 21.08 26.85
C PHE A 36 15.32 21.31 26.72
N PRO A 37 15.82 22.54 26.42
CA PRO A 37 17.26 22.81 26.42
C PRO A 37 17.92 22.58 27.79
N LEU A 38 17.22 22.92 28.86
CA LEU A 38 17.70 22.78 30.24
C LEU A 38 17.84 21.30 30.64
N VAL A 39 16.93 20.43 30.20
CA VAL A 39 17.00 18.98 30.40
C VAL A 39 18.18 18.39 29.63
N ILE A 40 18.42 18.83 28.39
CA ILE A 40 19.58 18.37 27.61
C ILE A 40 20.89 18.76 28.31
N GLU A 41 20.97 19.98 28.82
CA GLU A 41 22.17 20.50 29.47
C GLU A 41 22.43 19.85 30.84
N HIS A 42 21.40 19.59 31.64
CA HIS A 42 21.60 19.13 33.01
C HIS A 42 21.52 17.61 33.19
N GLU A 43 20.79 16.90 32.32
CA GLU A 43 20.46 15.47 32.55
C GLU A 43 21.00 14.50 31.49
N LEU A 44 21.36 14.97 30.29
CA LEU A 44 21.88 14.10 29.22
C LEU A 44 23.42 14.12 29.16
N TRP A 45 24.05 13.45 30.13
CA TRP A 45 25.51 13.21 30.19
C TRP A 45 25.81 11.71 30.40
N PRO A 46 26.91 11.17 29.82
CA PRO A 46 27.90 11.81 28.94
C PRO A 46 27.40 12.02 27.50
N GLU A 47 28.18 12.72 26.68
CA GLU A 47 27.86 13.12 25.29
C GLU A 47 27.38 11.94 24.40
N ALA A 48 28.03 10.78 24.52
CA ALA A 48 27.63 9.57 23.78
C ALA A 48 26.21 9.11 24.12
N TYR A 49 25.76 9.28 25.38
CA TYR A 49 24.41 8.92 25.81
C TYR A 49 23.37 9.90 25.26
N ARG A 50 23.68 11.20 25.24
CA ARG A 50 22.84 12.24 24.62
C ARG A 50 22.59 11.94 23.14
N ARG A 51 23.65 11.58 22.40
CA ARG A 51 23.56 11.22 20.98
C ARG A 51 22.64 10.03 20.75
N THR A 52 22.81 8.96 21.52
CA THR A 52 21.95 7.76 21.41
C THR A 52 20.50 8.08 21.76
N ALA A 53 20.24 8.81 22.85
CA ALA A 53 18.89 9.19 23.26
C ALA A 53 18.17 10.08 22.23
N LEU A 54 18.88 11.03 21.62
CA LEU A 54 18.34 11.86 20.54
C LEU A 54 18.08 11.05 19.26
N MET A 55 18.99 10.14 18.90
CA MET A 55 18.81 9.23 17.76
C MET A 55 17.62 8.28 17.96
N ASP A 56 17.39 7.79 19.18
CA ASP A 56 16.23 6.95 19.52
C ASP A 56 14.92 7.74 19.41
N LEU A 57 14.89 8.99 19.90
CA LEU A 57 13.74 9.89 19.78
C LEU A 57 13.40 10.22 18.32
N VAL A 58 14.42 10.42 17.47
CA VAL A 58 14.26 10.65 16.03
C VAL A 58 13.81 9.36 15.32
N SER A 59 14.35 8.20 15.71
CA SER A 59 14.01 6.89 15.14
C SER A 59 12.57 6.45 15.43
N LEU A 60 11.98 6.89 16.53
CA LEU A 60 10.57 6.61 16.88
C LEU A 60 9.55 7.33 15.98
N LYS A 61 9.96 8.34 15.21
CA LYS A 61 9.11 9.13 14.28
C LYS A 61 9.35 8.80 12.80
N GLN A 62 9.55 7.52 12.46
CA GLN A 62 9.91 7.12 11.08
C GLN A 62 8.77 7.25 10.04
N GLU A 63 7.51 7.38 10.46
CA GLU A 63 6.38 7.55 9.55
C GLU A 63 6.27 9.01 9.07
N LEU A 64 6.41 9.20 7.77
CA LEU A 64 6.20 10.49 7.11
C LEU A 64 4.73 10.91 7.20
N GLY A 65 4.48 11.99 7.93
CA GLY A 65 3.18 12.67 7.94
C GLY A 65 2.79 13.19 6.54
N PRO A 66 1.49 13.31 6.25
CA PRO A 66 1.00 13.77 4.94
C PRO A 66 1.45 15.19 4.58
N GLY A 67 1.70 16.08 5.55
CA GLY A 67 2.19 17.43 5.31
C GLY A 67 3.60 17.47 4.70
N TYR A 68 4.49 16.57 5.12
CA TYR A 68 5.83 16.47 4.52
C TYR A 68 5.77 16.03 3.05
N ARG A 69 4.83 15.12 2.71
CA ARG A 69 4.60 14.70 1.33
C ARG A 69 4.06 15.84 0.46
N ALA A 70 3.07 16.56 0.99
CA ALA A 70 2.50 17.73 0.32
C ALA A 70 3.55 18.85 0.12
N MET A 71 4.43 19.08 1.10
CA MET A 71 5.55 20.01 0.95
C MET A 71 6.52 19.57 -0.16
N ALA A 72 6.85 18.28 -0.24
CA ALA A 72 7.68 17.76 -1.31
C ALA A 72 7.04 17.93 -2.71
N GLU A 73 5.71 17.85 -2.81
CA GLU A 73 4.96 18.16 -4.04
C GLU A 73 5.00 19.64 -4.41
N LEU A 74 4.90 20.55 -3.44
CA LEU A 74 5.07 21.99 -3.69
C LEU A 74 6.49 22.30 -4.21
N VAL A 75 7.51 21.64 -3.65
CA VAL A 75 8.90 21.76 -4.13
C VAL A 75 9.04 21.19 -5.54
N LEU A 76 8.49 20.01 -5.80
CA LEU A 76 8.47 19.38 -7.13
C LEU A 76 7.84 20.29 -8.19
N ARG A 77 6.77 21.01 -7.85
CA ARG A 77 6.08 21.96 -8.73
C ARG A 77 6.77 23.33 -8.85
N GLY A 78 7.90 23.53 -8.17
CA GLY A 78 8.64 24.79 -8.16
C GLY A 78 7.94 25.93 -7.42
N LEU A 79 6.95 25.61 -6.57
CA LEU A 79 6.20 26.58 -5.77
C LEU A 79 6.92 26.91 -4.46
N ALA A 80 7.78 26.01 -3.97
CA ALA A 80 8.70 26.22 -2.85
C ALA A 80 10.13 25.85 -3.28
N GLY A 81 11.13 26.68 -2.96
CA GLY A 81 12.53 26.45 -3.36
C GLY A 81 13.47 26.22 -2.18
N THR A 82 13.29 26.96 -1.08
CA THR A 82 14.14 26.86 0.12
C THR A 82 13.27 26.62 1.35
N ILE A 83 13.66 25.64 2.16
CA ILE A 83 13.04 25.27 3.43
C ILE A 83 14.08 25.50 4.53
N LEU A 84 13.77 26.37 5.48
CA LEU A 84 14.58 26.59 6.67
C LEU A 84 14.03 25.72 7.79
N THR A 85 14.88 24.94 8.47
CA THR A 85 14.43 24.04 9.54
C THR A 85 15.33 24.11 10.78
N THR A 86 14.70 24.11 11.94
CA THR A 86 15.32 23.88 13.26
C THR A 86 15.12 22.43 13.72
N ASN A 87 14.37 21.61 12.97
CA ASN A 87 14.16 20.21 13.31
C ASN A 87 15.42 19.39 13.03
N PHE A 88 15.62 18.34 13.83
CA PHE A 88 16.75 17.41 13.75
C PHE A 88 16.39 16.08 13.06
N ASP A 89 15.15 15.94 12.61
CA ASP A 89 14.63 14.72 11.98
C ASP A 89 14.98 14.63 10.48
N ILE A 90 14.86 13.42 9.94
CA ILE A 90 15.12 13.12 8.52
C ILE A 90 13.85 13.23 7.64
N CYS A 91 12.74 13.76 8.15
CA CYS A 91 11.46 13.75 7.42
C CYS A 91 11.56 14.58 6.13
N LEU A 92 12.16 15.77 6.17
CA LEU A 92 12.34 16.62 4.99
C LEU A 92 13.27 15.97 3.94
N PRO A 93 14.50 15.54 4.28
CA PRO A 93 15.34 14.80 3.34
C PRO A 93 14.65 13.57 2.75
N LYS A 94 13.97 12.78 3.59
CA LYS A 94 13.26 11.57 3.14
C LYS A 94 12.14 11.92 2.17
N ALA A 95 11.28 12.88 2.51
CA ALA A 95 10.16 13.30 1.67
C ALA A 95 10.62 13.87 0.31
N LEU A 96 11.71 14.65 0.27
CA LEU A 96 12.25 15.17 -0.99
C LEU A 96 12.98 14.09 -1.80
N ASN A 97 13.70 13.17 -1.13
CA ASN A 97 14.35 12.04 -1.80
C ASN A 97 13.35 11.03 -2.36
N ASP A 98 12.19 10.86 -1.72
CA ASP A 98 11.06 10.09 -2.26
C ASP A 98 10.55 10.65 -3.60
N LYS A 99 10.86 11.91 -3.93
CA LYS A 99 10.55 12.54 -5.23
C LYS A 99 11.69 12.48 -6.24
N GLN A 100 12.78 11.74 -5.98
CA GLN A 100 13.78 11.48 -7.02
C GLN A 100 13.15 10.66 -8.17
N PRO A 101 13.52 10.91 -9.45
CA PRO A 101 14.62 11.75 -9.91
C PRO A 101 14.15 13.16 -10.27
N HIS A 102 12.86 13.45 -10.08
CA HIS A 102 12.22 14.71 -10.47
C HIS A 102 12.79 15.89 -9.70
N ILE A 103 13.02 15.70 -8.40
CA ILE A 103 13.93 16.54 -7.64
C ILE A 103 15.34 15.96 -7.84
N ARG A 104 16.08 16.55 -8.79
CA ARG A 104 17.35 15.99 -9.26
C ARG A 104 18.46 15.98 -8.20
N HIS A 105 18.44 17.00 -7.35
CA HIS A 105 19.41 17.28 -6.30
C HIS A 105 18.69 18.06 -5.21
N VAL A 106 18.88 17.65 -3.95
CA VAL A 106 18.45 18.42 -2.79
C VAL A 106 19.70 19.03 -2.18
N ALA A 107 19.82 20.35 -2.25
CA ALA A 107 20.93 21.06 -1.62
C ALA A 107 20.71 21.09 -0.10
N GLU A 108 21.55 20.39 0.66
CA GLU A 108 21.54 20.43 2.12
C GLU A 108 22.63 21.39 2.59
N VAL A 109 22.24 22.53 3.16
CA VAL A 109 23.13 23.61 3.58
C VAL A 109 23.26 23.59 5.10
N ASN A 110 24.47 23.85 5.59
CA ASN A 110 24.85 23.88 7.00
C ASN A 110 24.67 22.52 7.70
N ARG A 111 25.06 21.41 7.06
CA ARG A 111 25.04 20.08 7.71
C ARG A 111 26.05 20.00 8.86
N ALA A 112 27.21 20.60 8.66
CA ALA A 112 28.28 20.79 9.64
C ALA A 112 28.78 22.24 9.60
N SER A 113 29.52 22.67 10.63
CA SER A 113 30.04 24.04 10.73
C SER A 113 30.82 24.46 9.48
N GLY A 114 30.39 25.52 8.81
CA GLY A 114 31.02 26.05 7.60
C GLY A 114 30.60 25.39 6.28
N ASP A 115 29.68 24.42 6.30
CA ASP A 115 29.18 23.74 5.08
C ASP A 115 28.15 24.61 4.33
N PHE A 116 28.62 25.63 3.62
CA PHE A 116 27.77 26.58 2.89
C PHE A 116 27.95 26.55 1.36
N ASN A 117 28.65 25.53 0.84
CA ASN A 117 29.04 25.43 -0.57
C ASN A 117 27.85 25.19 -1.49
N GLU A 118 26.85 24.44 -1.02
CA GLU A 118 25.66 24.12 -1.80
C GLU A 118 24.60 25.24 -1.76
N PHE A 119 24.81 26.29 -0.96
CA PHE A 119 23.84 27.37 -0.83
C PHE A 119 23.71 28.16 -2.14
N SER A 120 22.47 28.24 -2.64
CA SER A 120 22.13 29.08 -3.80
C SER A 120 20.77 29.73 -3.61
N PRO A 121 20.64 31.06 -3.80
CA PRO A 121 19.34 31.74 -3.82
C PRO A 121 18.39 31.21 -4.91
N PHE A 122 18.94 30.56 -5.93
CA PHE A 122 18.20 30.00 -7.07
C PHE A 122 18.04 28.47 -6.99
N ALA A 123 18.36 27.87 -5.84
CA ALA A 123 18.22 26.43 -5.65
C ALA A 123 16.75 25.99 -5.81
N ARG A 124 16.55 24.85 -6.49
CA ARG A 124 15.22 24.29 -6.77
C ARG A 124 14.63 23.51 -5.59
N ALA A 125 15.50 22.89 -4.80
CA ALA A 125 15.16 22.17 -3.58
C ALA A 125 16.34 22.33 -2.63
N GLN A 126 16.18 23.20 -1.64
CA GLN A 126 17.21 23.50 -0.66
C GLN A 126 16.65 23.33 0.75
N ILE A 127 17.35 22.56 1.58
CA ILE A 127 17.13 22.49 3.01
C ILE A 127 18.27 23.24 3.67
N VAL A 128 17.95 24.27 4.46
CA VAL A 128 18.92 24.97 5.29
C VAL A 128 18.70 24.55 6.74
N TRP A 129 19.66 23.83 7.28
CA TRP A 129 19.67 23.40 8.68
C TRP A 129 20.12 24.57 9.56
N LEU A 130 19.19 25.28 10.20
CA LEU A 130 19.53 26.47 10.99
C LEU A 130 20.44 26.15 12.18
N HIS A 131 20.31 24.94 12.75
CA HIS A 131 21.09 24.47 13.90
C HIS A 131 22.03 23.29 13.59
N GLY A 132 22.21 22.90 12.32
CA GLY A 132 23.03 21.74 11.93
C GLY A 132 22.25 20.41 11.83
N LYS A 133 22.89 19.35 11.28
CA LYS A 133 22.28 18.01 11.10
C LYS A 133 22.86 16.97 12.08
N THR A 134 21.98 16.15 12.66
CA THR A 134 22.27 15.21 13.76
C THR A 134 23.24 14.08 13.40
N GLU A 135 23.27 13.62 12.14
CA GLU A 135 24.11 12.51 11.68
C GLU A 135 25.62 12.84 11.63
N GLN A 136 25.96 14.13 11.53
CA GLN A 136 27.33 14.64 11.45
C GLN A 136 27.70 15.49 12.68
N TYR A 137 27.08 15.19 13.83
CA TYR A 137 27.19 15.91 15.10
C TYR A 137 28.62 16.42 15.36
N THR A 138 28.80 17.72 15.14
CA THR A 138 29.88 18.54 15.70
C THR A 138 29.19 19.52 16.63
N ASP A 139 29.62 19.53 17.89
CA ASP A 139 29.03 20.21 19.04
C ASP A 139 28.37 21.57 18.74
N ARG A 140 27.04 21.69 18.94
CA ARG A 140 26.31 22.99 19.11
C ARG A 140 24.98 22.88 19.88
N ASN A 141 24.90 22.16 21.00
CA ASN A 141 23.67 22.04 21.82
C ASN A 141 23.88 22.33 23.32
N LEU A 142 24.71 23.33 23.64
CA LEU A 142 24.80 23.94 24.98
C LEU A 142 23.94 25.22 25.03
N ILE A 143 23.40 25.59 26.20
CA ILE A 143 22.64 26.85 26.40
C ILE A 143 23.50 28.08 26.02
N SER A 144 24.82 27.96 26.05
CA SER A 144 25.75 29.02 25.63
C SER A 144 25.85 29.23 24.12
N GLU A 145 25.48 28.26 23.28
CA GLU A 145 25.69 28.31 21.81
C GLU A 145 24.39 28.37 20.98
N THR A 146 23.23 28.11 21.59
CA THR A 146 21.89 28.27 20.96
C THR A 146 21.34 29.70 21.03
N GLN A 147 22.14 30.64 21.55
CA GLN A 147 21.77 32.06 21.63
C GLN A 147 22.02 32.82 20.32
N VAL A 148 23.01 32.42 19.52
CA VAL A 148 23.44 33.17 18.32
C VAL A 148 23.65 32.23 17.12
N LEU A 149 23.04 32.55 15.98
CA LEU A 149 23.29 31.83 14.72
C LEU A 149 24.65 32.20 14.13
N ASP A 150 25.22 31.28 13.35
CA ASP A 150 26.45 31.53 12.60
C ASP A 150 26.30 32.78 11.71
N PRO A 151 27.11 33.84 11.92
CA PRO A 151 27.00 35.07 11.15
C PRO A 151 27.17 34.85 9.64
N ALA A 152 27.98 33.87 9.21
CA ALA A 152 28.18 33.57 7.80
C ALA A 152 26.92 32.96 7.16
N LEU A 153 26.17 32.16 7.91
CA LEU A 153 24.87 31.64 7.47
C LEU A 153 23.84 32.76 7.34
N VAL A 154 23.77 33.65 8.35
CA VAL A 154 22.84 34.80 8.35
C VAL A 154 23.09 35.69 7.14
N GLN A 155 24.36 36.01 6.83
CA GLN A 155 24.72 36.81 5.66
C GLN A 155 24.28 36.18 4.33
N LYS A 156 24.31 34.85 4.21
CA LYS A 156 23.79 34.14 3.03
C LYS A 156 22.27 34.17 2.94
N LEU A 157 21.56 34.15 4.07
CA LEU A 157 20.09 34.16 4.12
C LEU A 157 19.47 35.54 3.90
N ILE A 158 20.17 36.64 4.23
CA ILE A 158 19.65 38.01 4.09
C ILE A 158 19.08 38.30 2.69
N PRO A 159 19.80 38.06 1.57
CA PRO A 159 19.27 38.31 0.22
C PRO A 159 18.01 37.50 -0.11
N LEU A 160 17.92 36.27 0.40
CA LEU A 160 16.75 35.41 0.22
C LEU A 160 15.54 35.95 0.99
N LEU A 161 15.73 36.28 2.26
CA LEU A 161 14.67 36.82 3.13
C LEU A 161 14.22 38.23 2.73
N GLU A 162 15.07 39.02 2.05
CA GLU A 162 14.66 40.30 1.49
C GLU A 162 13.80 40.16 0.23
N SER A 163 14.00 39.10 -0.56
CA SER A 163 13.38 38.91 -1.88
C SER A 163 12.22 37.92 -1.91
N THR A 164 11.91 37.26 -0.80
CA THR A 164 10.84 36.26 -0.71
C THR A 164 9.96 36.46 0.54
N PRO A 165 8.67 36.06 0.49
CA PRO A 165 7.84 35.98 1.69
C PRO A 165 8.35 34.87 2.62
N LEU A 166 8.30 35.11 3.93
CA LEU A 166 8.64 34.10 4.95
C LEU A 166 7.36 33.51 5.55
N VAL A 167 7.15 32.21 5.41
CA VAL A 167 6.04 31.48 6.04
C VAL A 167 6.60 30.63 7.18
N VAL A 168 6.16 30.89 8.41
CA VAL A 168 6.65 30.22 9.62
C VAL A 168 5.56 29.29 10.14
N VAL A 169 5.86 27.98 10.22
CA VAL A 169 4.89 26.94 10.62
C VAL A 169 5.50 26.06 11.70
N GLY A 170 4.74 25.79 12.77
CA GLY A 170 5.16 24.87 13.83
C GLY A 170 6.28 25.39 14.74
N TYR A 171 6.54 26.70 14.71
CA TYR A 171 7.60 27.35 15.46
C TYR A 171 7.02 28.34 16.50
N ARG A 172 7.41 28.17 17.78
CA ARG A 172 6.85 28.98 18.89
C ARG A 172 7.52 30.34 19.05
N GLY A 173 8.73 30.52 18.52
CA GLY A 173 9.49 31.76 18.66
C GLY A 173 10.11 31.97 20.04
N ALA A 174 10.46 30.90 20.76
CA ALA A 174 11.10 31.00 22.07
C ALA A 174 12.62 31.20 21.94
N GLU A 175 13.23 30.72 20.86
CA GLU A 175 14.67 30.61 20.70
C GLU A 175 15.29 31.95 20.24
N PRO A 176 16.23 32.53 21.02
CA PRO A 176 16.89 33.79 20.67
C PRO A 176 17.76 33.71 19.40
N SER A 177 18.35 32.55 19.10
CA SER A 177 19.13 32.36 17.87
C SER A 177 18.32 32.69 16.62
N ILE A 178 17.04 32.32 16.57
CA ILE A 178 16.19 32.64 15.42
C ILE A 178 15.59 34.04 15.57
N THR A 179 14.95 34.32 16.71
CA THR A 179 14.17 35.56 16.90
C THR A 179 15.04 36.81 17.02
N SER A 180 16.24 36.71 17.58
CA SER A 180 17.18 37.82 17.72
C SER A 180 18.28 37.83 16.65
N SER A 181 18.83 36.67 16.23
CA SER A 181 19.93 36.70 15.23
C SER A 181 19.44 36.74 13.78
N LEU A 182 18.45 35.92 13.40
CA LEU A 182 17.94 35.90 12.01
C LEU A 182 16.82 36.91 11.78
N LEU A 183 15.85 36.94 12.70
CA LEU A 183 14.66 37.78 12.62
C LEU A 183 14.78 39.06 13.45
N GLY A 184 15.91 39.30 14.10
CA GLY A 184 16.09 40.47 14.96
C GLY A 184 16.35 41.76 14.21
N PRO A 185 16.44 42.89 14.94
CA PRO A 185 16.68 44.21 14.36
C PRO A 185 18.06 44.34 13.70
N ASP A 186 19.07 43.62 14.20
CA ASP A 186 20.47 43.73 13.77
C ASP A 186 20.72 43.29 12.32
N THR A 187 19.80 42.51 11.73
CA THR A 187 19.88 42.12 10.32
C THR A 187 19.46 43.23 9.36
N GLY A 188 18.78 44.28 9.84
CA GLY A 188 18.22 45.34 9.00
C GLY A 188 17.06 44.90 8.09
N LEU A 189 16.62 43.64 8.16
CA LEU A 189 15.56 43.10 7.31
C LEU A 189 14.21 43.74 7.63
N LYS A 190 13.57 44.28 6.59
CA LYS A 190 12.19 44.83 6.64
C LYS A 190 11.11 43.84 6.22
N PHE A 191 11.50 42.68 5.67
CA PHE A 191 10.60 41.65 5.13
C PHE A 191 9.53 42.24 4.21
N ARG A 192 9.94 42.87 3.10
CA ARG A 192 9.05 43.63 2.20
C ARG A 192 7.94 42.77 1.57
N HIS A 193 8.14 41.46 1.51
CA HIS A 193 7.18 40.49 1.00
C HIS A 193 6.33 39.82 2.10
N GLY A 194 6.49 40.25 3.35
CA GLY A 194 5.71 39.79 4.48
C GLY A 194 6.30 38.59 5.22
N VAL A 195 5.97 38.51 6.51
CA VAL A 195 6.15 37.36 7.39
C VAL A 195 4.77 36.85 7.77
N PHE A 196 4.47 35.61 7.40
CA PHE A 196 3.22 34.93 7.70
C PHE A 196 3.49 33.90 8.81
N TRP A 197 2.97 34.19 10.00
CA TRP A 197 3.20 33.39 11.19
C TRP A 197 1.99 32.51 11.49
N CYS A 198 2.12 31.21 11.25
CA CYS A 198 1.04 30.26 11.43
C CYS A 198 0.95 29.79 12.89
N HIS A 199 -0.24 29.90 13.49
CA HIS A 199 -0.53 29.45 14.86
C HIS A 199 -1.81 28.60 14.89
N ARG A 200 -1.96 27.72 15.88
CA ARG A 200 -3.22 26.98 16.05
C ARG A 200 -4.26 27.80 16.79
N ALA A 201 -5.53 27.43 16.62
CA ALA A 201 -6.63 27.97 17.40
C ALA A 201 -6.37 27.77 18.90
N GLY A 202 -6.27 28.87 19.66
CA GLY A 202 -6.02 28.86 21.10
C GLY A 202 -4.53 28.87 21.51
N ASP A 203 -3.59 28.80 20.57
CA ASP A 203 -2.16 28.96 20.88
C ASP A 203 -1.84 30.44 21.20
N LYS A 204 -1.03 30.66 22.24
CA LYS A 204 -0.46 31.98 22.53
C LYS A 204 0.95 32.07 21.96
N ALA A 205 1.21 33.11 21.16
CA ALA A 205 2.53 33.40 20.65
C ALA A 205 3.49 33.75 21.79
N HIS A 206 4.77 33.42 21.62
CA HIS A 206 5.80 33.79 22.59
C HIS A 206 6.06 35.31 22.53
N PRO A 207 6.41 35.99 23.65
CA PRO A 207 6.65 37.44 23.66
C PRO A 207 7.64 37.96 22.62
N ASN A 208 8.63 37.16 22.22
CA ASN A 208 9.56 37.53 21.15
C ASN A 208 8.86 37.69 19.78
N VAL A 209 7.83 36.90 19.52
CA VAL A 209 7.01 36.98 18.30
C VAL A 209 6.15 38.23 18.35
N ASP A 210 5.58 38.57 19.50
CA ASP A 210 4.82 39.82 19.68
C ASP A 210 5.72 41.04 19.46
N ALA A 211 6.95 41.01 19.97
CA ALA A 211 7.94 42.06 19.70
C ALA A 211 8.31 42.16 18.21
N LEU A 212 8.44 41.02 17.53
CA LEU A 212 8.68 40.97 16.08
C LEU A 212 7.49 41.53 15.29
N ALA A 213 6.26 41.18 15.66
CA ALA A 213 5.04 41.67 15.05
C ALA A 213 4.90 43.19 15.21
N GLN A 214 5.19 43.72 16.40
CA GLN A 214 5.21 45.17 16.65
C GLN A 214 6.27 45.88 15.80
N ARG A 215 7.46 45.29 15.64
CA ARG A 215 8.56 45.85 14.83
C ARG A 215 8.23 45.89 13.34
N LEU A 216 7.58 44.86 12.82
CA LEU A 216 7.32 44.69 11.38
C LEU A 216 5.97 45.30 10.94
N GLY A 217 5.04 45.52 11.87
CA GLY A 217 3.74 46.16 11.59
C GLY A 217 2.98 45.44 10.47
N GLN A 218 2.66 46.17 9.39
CA GLN A 218 1.89 45.63 8.27
C GLN A 218 2.59 44.49 7.50
N ASN A 219 3.91 44.35 7.65
CA ASN A 219 4.68 43.28 7.03
C ASN A 219 4.62 41.97 7.85
N PHE A 220 3.87 41.91 8.96
CA PHE A 220 3.68 40.70 9.74
C PHE A 220 2.21 40.34 9.84
N GLN A 221 1.88 39.08 9.59
CA GLN A 221 0.51 38.58 9.62
C GLN A 221 0.43 37.28 10.40
N TYR A 222 -0.48 37.22 11.36
CA TYR A 222 -0.86 35.97 12.03
C TYR A 222 -1.87 35.22 11.15
N LEU A 223 -1.62 33.93 10.93
CA LEU A 223 -2.51 33.02 10.21
C LEU A 223 -2.92 31.87 11.14
N GLU A 224 -4.22 31.71 11.36
CA GLU A 224 -4.74 30.57 12.10
C GLU A 224 -4.76 29.33 11.20
N ILE A 225 -4.25 28.20 11.71
CA ILE A 225 -4.19 26.90 11.02
C ILE A 225 -4.62 25.77 11.95
N ASP A 226 -5.19 24.69 11.40
CA ASP A 226 -5.52 23.49 12.19
C ASP A 226 -4.25 22.72 12.60
N GLY A 227 -3.26 22.67 11.71
CA GLY A 227 -2.01 21.97 11.91
C GLY A 227 -1.09 22.02 10.70
N PHE A 228 0.13 21.51 10.88
CA PHE A 228 1.14 21.47 9.80
C PHE A 228 0.67 20.59 8.64
N ASP A 229 0.14 19.41 8.97
CA ASP A 229 -0.31 18.44 7.97
C ASP A 229 -1.51 18.97 7.18
N GLU A 230 -2.51 19.50 7.88
CA GLU A 230 -3.71 20.10 7.31
C GLU A 230 -3.36 21.29 6.41
N LEU A 231 -2.55 22.23 6.89
CA LEU A 231 -2.11 23.41 6.13
C LEU A 231 -1.46 23.01 4.79
N PHE A 232 -0.45 22.15 4.82
CA PHE A 232 0.28 21.82 3.60
C PHE A 232 -0.54 20.94 2.66
N CYS A 233 -1.40 20.05 3.18
CA CYS A 233 -2.33 19.28 2.35
C CYS A 233 -3.34 20.17 1.64
N ASP A 234 -3.94 21.13 2.35
CA ASP A 234 -4.92 22.05 1.78
C ASP A 234 -4.25 23.04 0.83
N LEU A 235 -3.08 23.58 1.18
CA LEU A 235 -2.30 24.43 0.27
C LEU A 235 -1.93 23.69 -1.01
N ASN A 236 -1.52 22.42 -0.90
CA ASN A 236 -1.17 21.60 -2.06
C ASN A 236 -2.38 21.39 -2.98
N ARG A 237 -3.58 21.21 -2.39
CA ARG A 237 -4.87 21.07 -3.10
C ARG A 237 -5.33 22.37 -3.75
N GLU A 238 -5.29 23.49 -3.04
CA GLU A 238 -5.67 24.81 -3.56
C GLU A 238 -4.74 25.26 -4.70
N MET A 239 -3.45 24.96 -4.57
CA MET A 239 -2.45 25.26 -5.59
C MET A 239 -2.42 24.22 -6.71
N ALA A 240 -3.36 23.27 -6.76
CA ALA A 240 -3.40 22.24 -7.79
C ALA A 240 -3.41 22.86 -9.20
N GLY A 241 -2.59 22.30 -10.10
CA GLY A 241 -2.45 22.83 -11.46
C GLY A 241 -1.47 23.99 -11.64
N LEU A 242 -1.02 24.64 -10.55
CA LEU A 242 0.03 25.65 -10.62
C LEU A 242 1.41 24.99 -10.63
N GLN A 243 2.25 25.44 -11.57
CA GLN A 243 3.63 24.99 -11.69
C GLN A 243 4.52 26.16 -12.12
N ARG A 244 5.72 26.25 -11.55
CA ARG A 244 6.77 27.16 -12.00
C ARG A 244 7.93 26.36 -12.59
N PHE A 245 8.19 26.58 -13.87
CA PHE A 245 9.35 26.02 -14.56
C PHE A 245 10.59 26.84 -14.23
N SER A 246 11.69 26.18 -13.89
CA SER A 246 12.98 26.84 -13.70
C SER A 246 13.99 26.32 -14.72
N LEU A 247 14.92 27.18 -15.14
CA LEU A 247 16.01 26.79 -16.04
C LEU A 247 16.99 25.88 -15.28
N PRO A 248 17.50 24.81 -15.90
CA PRO A 248 18.56 24.02 -15.28
C PRO A 248 19.81 24.88 -15.01
N SER A 249 20.40 24.73 -13.82
CA SER A 249 21.67 25.39 -13.47
C SER A 249 22.78 24.91 -14.40
N ALA A 250 23.66 25.82 -14.84
CA ALA A 250 24.77 25.53 -15.76
C ALA A 250 25.81 24.56 -15.17
N ASP A 251 25.89 24.45 -13.84
CA ASP A 251 26.93 23.71 -13.11
C ASP A 251 26.52 22.29 -12.68
N ALA A 252 25.52 21.68 -13.33
CA ALA A 252 25.14 20.29 -13.01
C ALA A 252 26.24 19.29 -13.41
N PRO A 253 26.63 18.33 -12.53
CA PRO A 253 27.74 17.41 -12.78
C PRO A 253 27.44 16.40 -13.91
N ALA A 254 28.51 16.03 -14.63
CA ALA A 254 28.66 15.06 -15.72
C ALA A 254 27.38 14.60 -16.45
N LYS A 255 27.15 15.19 -17.64
CA LYS A 255 26.07 14.82 -18.58
C LYS A 255 26.21 13.35 -19.00
N GLN A 256 25.23 12.52 -18.67
CA GLN A 256 25.11 11.17 -19.24
C GLN A 256 24.89 11.29 -20.76
N PHE A 257 25.02 10.19 -21.50
CA PHE A 257 24.86 10.19 -22.95
C PHE A 257 23.54 10.85 -23.38
N ASP A 258 22.45 10.55 -22.68
CA ASP A 258 21.11 11.01 -23.02
C ASP A 258 20.87 12.50 -22.70
N ASP A 259 21.72 13.12 -21.86
CA ASP A 259 21.74 14.55 -21.56
C ASP A 259 22.54 15.38 -22.59
N GLN A 260 23.18 14.75 -23.58
CA GLN A 260 24.01 15.45 -24.56
C GLN A 260 23.17 16.13 -25.65
N PRO A 261 23.48 17.37 -26.06
CA PRO A 261 22.80 18.02 -27.17
C PRO A 261 23.15 17.36 -28.50
N ILE A 262 22.14 17.17 -29.37
CA ILE A 262 22.36 16.73 -30.75
C ILE A 262 22.34 17.97 -31.63
N THR A 263 23.53 18.41 -32.05
CA THR A 263 23.74 19.67 -32.78
C THR A 263 22.97 19.75 -34.09
N ASP A 264 22.80 18.60 -34.75
CA ASP A 264 22.17 18.51 -36.07
C ASP A 264 20.65 18.29 -35.99
N ALA A 265 20.11 18.16 -34.77
CA ALA A 265 18.68 18.02 -34.54
C ALA A 265 18.03 19.37 -34.23
N THR A 266 16.84 19.58 -34.77
CA THR A 266 16.04 20.79 -34.56
C THR A 266 14.66 20.45 -33.99
N TRP A 267 13.89 21.46 -33.60
CA TRP A 267 12.50 21.26 -33.17
C TRP A 267 11.63 20.58 -34.24
N ALA A 268 11.94 20.76 -35.54
CA ALA A 268 11.19 20.12 -36.63
C ALA A 268 11.37 18.59 -36.66
N ASP A 269 12.48 18.08 -36.13
CA ASP A 269 12.74 16.64 -36.02
C ASP A 269 11.97 15.99 -34.86
N ILE A 270 11.35 16.78 -33.99
CA ILE A 270 10.62 16.34 -32.80
C ILE A 270 9.11 16.27 -33.09
N ASP A 271 8.50 15.17 -32.69
CA ASP A 271 7.06 14.96 -32.66
C ASP A 271 6.47 15.61 -31.40
N ALA A 272 6.08 16.89 -31.55
CA ALA A 272 5.53 17.69 -30.46
C ALA A 272 4.20 17.14 -29.92
N ASP A 273 3.38 16.50 -30.76
CA ASP A 273 2.08 15.94 -30.34
C ASP A 273 2.28 14.70 -29.49
N LEU A 274 3.23 13.84 -29.88
CA LEU A 274 3.66 12.72 -29.06
C LEU A 274 4.27 13.20 -27.74
N ALA A 275 5.19 14.17 -27.79
CA ALA A 275 5.81 14.74 -26.60
C ALA A 275 4.77 15.32 -25.63
N LEU A 276 3.80 16.10 -26.14
CA LEU A 276 2.72 16.67 -25.33
C LEU A 276 1.87 15.57 -24.70
N THR A 277 1.49 14.55 -25.46
CA THR A 277 0.65 13.44 -24.96
C THR A 277 1.38 12.64 -23.87
N THR A 278 2.65 12.29 -24.10
CA THR A 278 3.49 11.57 -23.14
C THR A 278 3.75 12.41 -21.89
N LEU A 279 4.08 13.70 -22.04
CA LEU A 279 4.39 14.55 -20.90
C LEU A 279 3.15 14.97 -20.10
N ARG A 280 1.94 14.91 -20.68
CA ARG A 280 0.69 15.01 -19.90
C ARG A 280 0.51 13.82 -18.97
N GLN A 281 0.82 12.60 -19.42
CA GLN A 281 0.80 11.41 -18.56
C GLN A 281 1.85 11.52 -17.45
N TYR A 282 3.06 11.97 -17.80
CA TYR A 282 4.13 12.28 -16.85
C TYR A 282 3.67 13.27 -15.77
N CYS A 283 3.10 14.41 -16.15
CA CYS A 283 2.63 15.40 -15.19
C CYS A 283 1.46 14.89 -14.34
N ALA A 284 0.56 14.06 -14.90
CA ALA A 284 -0.52 13.45 -14.14
C ALA A 284 0.00 12.48 -13.07
N LYS A 285 0.94 11.59 -13.40
CA LYS A 285 1.58 10.66 -12.45
C LYS A 285 2.30 11.38 -11.31
N LEU A 286 2.86 12.55 -11.60
CA LEU A 286 3.61 13.35 -10.62
C LEU A 286 2.80 14.47 -9.98
N GLU A 287 1.50 14.53 -10.28
CA GLU A 287 0.58 15.53 -9.75
C GLU A 287 1.03 16.98 -10.04
N ARG A 288 1.72 17.18 -11.17
CA ARG A 288 2.32 18.47 -11.58
C ARG A 288 1.37 19.41 -12.32
N GLY A 289 0.08 19.08 -12.37
CA GLY A 289 -0.93 19.84 -13.12
C GLY A 289 -1.01 19.47 -14.60
N ALA A 290 -2.08 19.87 -15.27
CA ALA A 290 -2.22 19.66 -16.71
C ALA A 290 -1.32 20.63 -17.47
N ILE A 291 -0.63 20.12 -18.50
CA ILE A 291 0.19 20.93 -19.40
C ILE A 291 -0.48 21.14 -20.75
N ASP A 292 -0.24 22.31 -21.35
CA ASP A 292 -0.65 22.65 -22.71
C ASP A 292 0.54 22.82 -23.67
N SER A 293 0.26 23.23 -24.91
CA SER A 293 1.30 23.44 -25.93
C SER A 293 2.27 24.58 -25.58
N MET A 294 1.84 25.59 -24.83
CA MET A 294 2.68 26.71 -24.41
C MET A 294 3.67 26.28 -23.31
N GLN A 295 3.24 25.37 -22.43
CA GLN A 295 4.03 24.84 -21.32
C GLN A 295 4.95 23.68 -21.72
N LEU A 296 4.75 23.08 -22.90
CA LEU A 296 5.55 21.95 -23.39
C LEU A 296 7.06 22.26 -23.43
N LYS A 297 7.47 23.31 -24.16
CA LYS A 297 8.89 23.67 -24.26
C LYS A 297 9.52 24.04 -22.91
N PRO A 298 8.87 24.88 -22.06
CA PRO A 298 9.33 25.11 -20.69
C PRO A 298 9.57 23.82 -19.90
N LEU A 299 8.62 22.87 -19.92
CA LEU A 299 8.79 21.58 -19.25
C LEU A 299 9.95 20.78 -19.85
N MET A 300 10.05 20.70 -21.18
CA MET A 300 11.14 19.97 -21.83
C MET A 300 12.52 20.55 -21.51
N ARG A 301 12.66 21.87 -21.34
CA ARG A 301 13.91 22.48 -20.85
C ARG A 301 14.20 22.06 -19.41
N GLU A 302 13.17 22.09 -18.57
CA GLU A 302 13.28 21.69 -17.17
C GLU A 302 13.71 20.21 -17.02
N LEU A 303 13.20 19.34 -17.90
CA LEU A 303 13.55 17.93 -17.99
C LEU A 303 14.89 17.67 -18.72
N GLY A 304 15.58 18.70 -19.21
CA GLY A 304 16.82 18.55 -19.97
C GLY A 304 16.66 17.92 -21.35
N LEU A 305 15.42 17.85 -21.86
CA LEU A 305 15.11 17.39 -23.22
C LEU A 305 15.42 18.48 -24.26
N LEU A 306 15.34 19.76 -23.87
CA LEU A 306 15.79 20.90 -24.67
C LEU A 306 16.91 21.62 -23.95
N ILE A 307 18.00 21.88 -24.66
CA ILE A 307 19.21 22.51 -24.12
C ILE A 307 19.42 23.85 -24.83
N GLY A 308 19.47 24.94 -24.05
CA GLY A 308 19.80 26.27 -24.56
C GLY A 308 21.30 26.51 -24.54
N ALA A 309 21.92 26.75 -25.70
CA ALA A 309 23.32 27.14 -25.80
C ALA A 309 23.47 28.31 -26.80
N LYS A 310 24.12 29.41 -26.38
CA LYS A 310 24.44 30.57 -27.23
C LYS A 310 23.25 31.15 -28.04
N GLY A 311 22.05 31.13 -27.47
CA GLY A 311 20.84 31.67 -28.12
C GLY A 311 20.14 30.70 -29.09
N GLN A 312 20.62 29.46 -29.22
CA GLN A 312 20.00 28.40 -30.01
C GLN A 312 19.54 27.26 -29.10
N GLU A 313 18.32 26.75 -29.33
CA GLU A 313 17.79 25.56 -28.65
C GLU A 313 18.07 24.30 -29.47
N SER A 314 18.69 23.31 -28.85
CA SER A 314 18.93 22.00 -29.46
C SER A 314 18.27 20.89 -28.63
N PRO A 315 17.64 19.89 -29.25
CA PRO A 315 17.18 18.68 -28.57
C PRO A 315 18.35 17.90 -27.96
N SER A 316 18.13 17.27 -26.81
CA SER A 316 19.07 16.28 -26.27
C SER A 316 18.92 14.93 -26.98
N ALA A 317 19.90 14.04 -26.78
CA ALA A 317 19.84 12.66 -27.25
C ALA A 317 18.57 11.95 -26.72
N ALA A 318 18.21 12.15 -25.45
CA ALA A 318 16.95 11.64 -24.88
C ALA A 318 15.73 12.15 -25.65
N CYS A 319 15.67 13.45 -25.97
CA CYS A 319 14.55 14.05 -26.70
C CYS A 319 14.38 13.45 -28.09
N VAL A 320 15.47 13.27 -28.82
CA VAL A 320 15.46 12.64 -30.15
C VAL A 320 15.04 11.18 -30.04
N LEU A 321 15.59 10.43 -29.09
CA LEU A 321 15.24 9.01 -28.89
C LEU A 321 13.77 8.81 -28.50
N LEU A 322 13.23 9.63 -27.60
CA LEU A 322 11.86 9.51 -27.10
C LEU A 322 10.81 10.03 -28.09
N PHE A 323 11.10 11.16 -28.74
CA PHE A 323 10.10 11.94 -29.47
C PHE A 323 10.51 12.27 -30.90
N GLY A 324 11.62 11.74 -31.42
CA GLY A 324 12.02 11.97 -32.80
C GLY A 324 10.99 11.43 -33.79
N ARG A 325 10.73 12.18 -34.86
CA ARG A 325 9.96 11.71 -36.03
C ARG A 325 10.75 10.66 -36.82
N ALA A 326 12.06 10.86 -36.94
CA ALA A 326 12.98 9.96 -37.62
C ALA A 326 14.31 9.80 -36.84
N PRO A 327 14.29 9.24 -35.61
CA PRO A 327 15.47 9.16 -34.76
C PRO A 327 16.59 8.32 -35.35
N GLY A 328 16.27 7.41 -36.28
CA GLY A 328 17.26 6.61 -37.01
C GLY A 328 18.25 7.42 -37.85
N ARG A 329 17.95 8.69 -38.16
CA ARG A 329 18.92 9.63 -38.78
C ARG A 329 20.11 9.91 -37.86
N PHE A 330 19.88 9.91 -36.54
CA PHE A 330 20.88 10.21 -35.53
C PHE A 330 21.39 8.94 -34.84
N PHE A 331 20.51 7.96 -34.65
CA PHE A 331 20.80 6.69 -33.96
C PHE A 331 20.27 5.50 -34.78
N PRO A 332 20.90 5.14 -35.92
CA PRO A 332 20.41 4.08 -36.80
C PRO A 332 20.35 2.70 -36.12
N HIS A 333 21.18 2.48 -35.11
CA HIS A 333 21.24 1.28 -34.28
C HIS A 333 20.23 1.26 -33.13
N SER A 334 19.49 2.35 -32.89
CA SER A 334 18.45 2.42 -31.85
C SER A 334 17.19 1.66 -32.28
N VAL A 335 17.32 0.34 -32.38
CA VAL A 335 16.25 -0.58 -32.78
C VAL A 335 16.26 -1.82 -31.89
N ILE A 336 15.08 -2.42 -31.72
CA ILE A 336 14.92 -3.72 -31.08
C ILE A 336 14.67 -4.76 -32.17
N ALA A 337 15.57 -5.73 -32.29
CA ALA A 337 15.42 -6.86 -33.19
C ALA A 337 14.80 -8.04 -32.43
N ALA A 338 13.59 -8.45 -32.79
CA ALA A 338 12.92 -9.59 -32.19
C ALA A 338 12.91 -10.78 -33.15
N THR A 339 13.19 -11.97 -32.63
CA THR A 339 13.21 -13.20 -33.43
C THR A 339 12.42 -14.30 -32.73
N VAL A 340 11.53 -14.97 -33.46
CA VAL A 340 10.87 -16.20 -32.99
C VAL A 340 11.47 -17.41 -33.69
N ALA A 341 11.89 -18.40 -32.91
CA ALA A 341 12.46 -19.67 -33.37
C ALA A 341 13.63 -19.48 -34.35
N ASP A 342 14.45 -18.44 -34.15
CA ASP A 342 15.59 -18.04 -35.01
C ASP A 342 15.25 -17.84 -36.51
N LYS A 343 13.96 -17.70 -36.86
CA LYS A 343 13.50 -17.60 -38.25
C LYS A 343 12.73 -16.31 -38.52
N LYS A 344 11.73 -16.00 -37.69
CA LYS A 344 10.84 -14.85 -37.91
C LYS A 344 11.43 -13.59 -37.27
N ARG A 345 12.33 -12.91 -37.98
CA ARG A 345 12.93 -11.65 -37.51
C ARG A 345 12.01 -10.45 -37.80
N ARG A 346 11.71 -9.66 -36.77
CA ARG A 346 11.01 -8.38 -36.83
C ARG A 346 11.91 -7.30 -36.25
N ILE A 347 11.90 -6.11 -36.85
CA ILE A 347 12.67 -4.96 -36.36
C ILE A 347 11.68 -3.89 -35.92
N PHE A 348 11.79 -3.46 -34.66
CA PHE A 348 11.08 -2.32 -34.12
C PHE A 348 12.01 -1.11 -34.19
N ALA A 349 11.63 -0.12 -34.98
CA ALA A 349 12.39 1.10 -35.22
C ALA A 349 11.51 2.34 -34.99
N GLY A 350 12.09 3.53 -35.08
CA GLY A 350 11.42 4.79 -34.73
C GLY A 350 11.75 5.23 -33.31
N ASN A 351 10.94 6.10 -32.73
CA ASN A 351 11.18 6.58 -31.36
C ASN A 351 10.87 5.51 -30.31
N LEU A 352 11.45 5.66 -29.12
CA LEU A 352 11.38 4.67 -28.05
C LEU A 352 9.97 4.47 -27.50
N ILE A 353 9.11 5.50 -27.53
CA ILE A 353 7.70 5.37 -27.12
C ILE A 353 6.94 4.48 -28.11
N GLY A 354 7.18 4.64 -29.41
CA GLY A 354 6.62 3.80 -30.46
C GLY A 354 7.15 2.36 -30.39
N GLN A 355 8.47 2.19 -30.20
CA GLN A 355 9.07 0.86 -30.03
C GLN A 355 8.52 0.14 -28.81
N TYR A 356 8.39 0.81 -27.67
CA TYR A 356 7.81 0.26 -26.45
C TYR A 356 6.40 -0.29 -26.71
N LYS A 357 5.50 0.52 -27.28
CA LYS A 357 4.12 0.10 -27.58
C LYS A 357 4.08 -1.07 -28.57
N ALA A 358 4.85 -1.00 -29.65
CA ALA A 358 4.86 -2.04 -30.68
C ALA A 358 5.40 -3.39 -30.17
N VAL A 359 6.33 -3.39 -29.22
CA VAL A 359 6.84 -4.62 -28.59
C VAL A 359 5.84 -5.18 -27.58
N LEU A 360 5.13 -4.33 -26.82
CA LEU A 360 4.04 -4.79 -25.94
C LEU A 360 2.95 -5.52 -26.72
N GLU A 361 2.46 -4.92 -27.81
CA GLU A 361 1.49 -5.56 -28.72
C GLU A 361 2.03 -6.87 -29.32
N TRP A 362 3.35 -6.96 -29.52
CA TRP A 362 3.97 -8.18 -30.01
C TRP A 362 4.07 -9.28 -28.95
N PHE A 363 4.25 -8.93 -27.67
CA PHE A 363 4.22 -9.90 -26.56
C PHE A 363 2.85 -10.57 -26.39
N GLU A 364 1.77 -9.90 -26.76
CA GLU A 364 0.40 -10.45 -26.71
C GLU A 364 0.15 -11.55 -27.75
N GLN A 365 1.05 -11.71 -28.75
CA GLN A 365 0.90 -12.75 -29.76
C GLN A 365 1.15 -14.15 -29.19
N GLU A 366 0.29 -15.11 -29.55
CA GLU A 366 0.41 -16.51 -29.07
C GLU A 366 1.76 -17.17 -29.35
N GLN A 367 2.43 -16.79 -30.44
CA GLN A 367 3.76 -17.31 -30.78
C GLN A 367 4.88 -16.81 -29.84
N VAL A 368 4.59 -15.80 -29.01
CA VAL A 368 5.52 -15.17 -28.06
C VAL A 368 5.15 -15.53 -26.62
N ASN A 369 3.92 -15.24 -26.22
CA ASN A 369 3.41 -15.56 -24.89
C ASN A 369 2.10 -16.40 -24.96
N PRO A 370 2.19 -17.69 -25.34
CA PRO A 370 1.01 -18.53 -25.52
C PRO A 370 0.26 -18.76 -24.21
N SER A 371 -1.06 -18.94 -24.32
CA SER A 371 -1.87 -19.46 -23.22
C SER A 371 -1.64 -20.97 -23.08
N ILE A 372 -1.30 -21.41 -21.88
CA ILE A 372 -0.95 -22.80 -21.57
C ILE A 372 -1.89 -23.35 -20.49
N LYS A 373 -2.23 -24.63 -20.62
CA LYS A 373 -2.98 -25.38 -19.62
C LYS A 373 -2.00 -26.04 -18.66
N VAL A 374 -2.01 -25.59 -17.41
CA VAL A 374 -1.17 -26.15 -16.35
C VAL A 374 -1.95 -27.23 -15.61
N LYS A 375 -1.44 -28.45 -15.64
CA LYS A 375 -2.01 -29.58 -14.90
C LYS A 375 -1.52 -29.52 -13.45
N GLY A 376 -2.38 -29.02 -12.55
CA GLY A 376 -2.21 -29.14 -11.11
C GLY A 376 -2.74 -30.47 -10.56
N ARG A 377 -2.68 -30.66 -9.23
CA ARG A 377 -3.07 -31.91 -8.56
C ARG A 377 -4.57 -32.19 -8.59
N ARG A 378 -5.41 -31.15 -8.51
CA ARG A 378 -6.89 -31.25 -8.49
C ARG A 378 -7.59 -30.41 -9.55
N GLN A 379 -6.97 -29.32 -9.99
CA GLN A 379 -7.55 -28.39 -10.95
C GLN A 379 -6.58 -28.12 -12.11
N HIS A 380 -7.16 -27.87 -13.28
CA HIS A 380 -6.44 -27.40 -14.44
C HIS A 380 -6.64 -25.89 -14.54
N GLU A 381 -5.55 -25.14 -14.54
CA GLU A 381 -5.58 -23.69 -14.73
C GLU A 381 -5.10 -23.37 -16.15
N THR A 382 -5.71 -22.35 -16.76
CA THR A 382 -5.23 -21.78 -18.03
C THR A 382 -4.63 -20.41 -17.75
N ARG A 383 -3.37 -20.22 -18.11
CA ARG A 383 -2.63 -18.96 -17.91
C ARG A 383 -1.59 -18.77 -19.01
N THR A 384 -1.05 -17.56 -19.16
CA THR A 384 0.06 -17.28 -20.09
C THR A 384 1.35 -17.98 -19.67
N ALA A 385 2.23 -18.26 -20.65
CA ALA A 385 3.50 -18.96 -20.40
C ALA A 385 4.50 -18.14 -19.59
N TYR A 386 4.46 -16.82 -19.72
CA TYR A 386 5.26 -15.86 -18.99
C TYR A 386 4.37 -14.77 -18.40
N SER A 387 4.75 -14.26 -17.22
CA SER A 387 4.08 -13.11 -16.62
C SER A 387 4.24 -11.91 -17.54
N GLU A 388 3.11 -11.26 -17.88
CA GLU A 388 3.11 -10.03 -18.66
C GLU A 388 3.97 -8.96 -18.00
N ARG A 389 3.87 -8.86 -16.66
CA ARG A 389 4.65 -7.89 -15.89
C ARG A 389 6.16 -8.14 -16.03
N SER A 390 6.61 -9.39 -16.00
CA SER A 390 8.03 -9.73 -16.22
C SER A 390 8.51 -9.34 -17.62
N LEU A 391 7.69 -9.56 -18.66
CA LEU A 391 8.03 -9.15 -20.02
C LEU A 391 8.13 -7.63 -20.16
N VAL A 392 7.18 -6.89 -19.58
CA VAL A 392 7.21 -5.41 -19.56
C VAL A 392 8.44 -4.90 -18.82
N GLU A 393 8.74 -5.47 -17.64
CA GLU A 393 9.87 -5.06 -16.81
C GLU A 393 11.21 -5.24 -17.55
N LEU A 394 11.41 -6.39 -18.20
CA LEU A 394 12.63 -6.63 -18.98
C LEU A 394 12.72 -5.77 -20.24
N LEU A 395 11.59 -5.46 -20.88
CA LEU A 395 11.54 -4.52 -22.00
C LEU A 395 11.94 -3.11 -21.57
N VAL A 396 11.37 -2.60 -20.48
CA VAL A 396 11.70 -1.25 -20.01
C VAL A 396 13.15 -1.19 -19.55
N ASN A 397 13.63 -2.21 -18.81
CA ASN A 397 15.05 -2.32 -18.46
C ASN A 397 15.95 -2.31 -19.71
N MET A 398 15.57 -3.03 -20.76
CA MET A 398 16.28 -3.00 -22.04
C MET A 398 16.32 -1.60 -22.64
N ILE A 399 15.21 -0.85 -22.63
CA ILE A 399 15.15 0.49 -23.22
C ILE A 399 15.99 1.49 -22.42
N VAL A 400 15.82 1.52 -21.09
CA VAL A 400 16.39 2.61 -20.27
C VAL A 400 17.84 2.36 -19.83
N HIS A 401 18.29 1.10 -19.79
CA HIS A 401 19.69 0.75 -19.46
C HIS A 401 20.54 0.41 -20.69
N ARG A 402 20.05 0.64 -21.92
CA ARG A 402 20.81 0.44 -23.15
C ARG A 402 21.95 1.44 -23.29
N ASP A 403 23.10 0.97 -23.77
CA ASP A 403 24.14 1.88 -24.25
C ASP A 403 23.83 2.33 -25.68
N TYR A 404 23.28 3.54 -25.81
CA TYR A 404 22.93 4.12 -27.11
C TYR A 404 24.13 4.62 -27.91
N SER A 405 25.35 4.58 -27.37
CA SER A 405 26.58 4.85 -28.14
C SER A 405 27.04 3.63 -28.96
N ILE A 406 26.62 2.42 -28.58
CA ILE A 406 27.07 1.18 -29.22
C ILE A 406 26.24 0.88 -30.47
N ALA A 407 26.90 0.78 -31.63
CA ALA A 407 26.28 0.50 -32.93
C ALA A 407 25.81 -0.96 -33.12
N LYS A 408 25.13 -1.53 -32.12
CA LYS A 408 24.50 -2.87 -32.16
C LYS A 408 23.04 -2.78 -31.73
N PRO A 409 22.11 -3.52 -32.36
CA PRO A 409 20.71 -3.52 -31.94
C PRO A 409 20.54 -4.28 -30.62
N SER A 410 19.52 -3.91 -29.84
CA SER A 410 19.05 -4.77 -28.75
C SER A 410 18.26 -5.95 -29.33
N GLN A 411 18.26 -7.11 -28.67
CA GLN A 411 17.66 -8.32 -29.22
C GLN A 411 16.69 -8.98 -28.24
N ILE A 412 15.54 -9.44 -28.75
CA ILE A 412 14.59 -10.29 -28.03
C ILE A 412 14.42 -11.59 -28.81
N ASN A 413 14.95 -12.69 -28.29
CA ASN A 413 14.93 -13.99 -28.94
C ASN A 413 13.99 -14.93 -28.19
N VAL A 414 12.91 -15.34 -28.86
CA VAL A 414 11.92 -16.28 -28.32
C VAL A 414 12.27 -17.67 -28.83
N VAL A 415 12.63 -18.55 -27.90
CA VAL A 415 12.79 -19.98 -28.12
C VAL A 415 11.45 -20.64 -27.77
N PRO A 416 10.68 -21.14 -28.76
CA PRO A 416 9.36 -21.70 -28.50
C PRO A 416 9.40 -22.79 -27.45
N ASN A 417 8.40 -22.79 -26.55
CA ASN A 417 8.24 -23.77 -25.48
C ASN A 417 9.41 -23.85 -24.49
N HIS A 418 10.30 -22.84 -24.45
CA HIS A 418 11.47 -22.88 -23.60
C HIS A 418 11.74 -21.55 -22.89
N SER A 419 12.09 -20.50 -23.63
CA SER A 419 12.47 -19.22 -23.00
C SER A 419 12.34 -18.00 -23.90
N VAL A 420 12.30 -16.83 -23.27
CA VAL A 420 12.47 -15.53 -23.93
C VAL A 420 13.77 -14.91 -23.43
N ARG A 421 14.67 -14.56 -24.35
CA ARG A 421 16.00 -14.01 -24.05
C ARG A 421 16.11 -12.57 -24.52
N PHE A 422 16.43 -11.67 -23.61
CA PHE A 422 16.67 -10.24 -23.82
C PHE A 422 18.19 -9.99 -23.81
N VAL A 423 18.71 -9.30 -24.83
CA VAL A 423 20.13 -8.97 -24.95
C VAL A 423 20.28 -7.48 -25.22
N ASN A 424 21.03 -6.79 -24.38
CA ASN A 424 21.26 -5.36 -24.49
C ASN A 424 22.76 -5.06 -24.60
N PRO A 425 23.22 -4.26 -25.57
CA PRO A 425 24.61 -3.85 -25.63
C PRO A 425 24.98 -2.94 -24.45
N GLY A 426 26.17 -3.16 -23.90
CA GLY A 426 26.73 -2.36 -22.81
C GLY A 426 27.34 -3.25 -21.72
N ALA A 427 28.55 -2.87 -21.28
CA ALA A 427 29.19 -3.48 -20.12
C ALA A 427 28.50 -3.08 -18.80
N THR A 428 28.88 -3.75 -17.71
CA THR A 428 28.52 -3.32 -16.36
C THR A 428 29.04 -1.91 -16.09
N LEU A 429 28.24 -1.08 -15.44
CA LEU A 429 28.70 0.21 -14.96
C LEU A 429 29.66 0.02 -13.75
N PRO A 430 30.68 0.87 -13.56
CA PRO A 430 31.66 0.72 -12.49
C PRO A 430 31.05 0.67 -11.09
N ALA A 431 29.97 1.42 -10.84
CA ALA A 431 29.28 1.44 -9.56
C ALA A 431 28.54 0.12 -9.26
N ALA A 432 28.02 -0.55 -10.30
CA ALA A 432 27.43 -1.88 -10.20
C ALA A 432 28.46 -2.99 -9.99
N ALA A 433 29.66 -2.87 -10.57
CA ALA A 433 30.71 -3.88 -10.45
C ALA A 433 31.17 -4.13 -9.00
N GLY A 434 31.08 -3.11 -8.13
CA GLY A 434 31.44 -3.24 -6.71
C GLY A 434 30.35 -3.89 -5.83
N ARG A 435 29.11 -4.01 -6.32
CA ARG A 435 27.98 -4.55 -5.55
C ARG A 435 27.46 -5.89 -6.08
N LEU A 436 27.61 -6.14 -7.38
CA LEU A 436 27.19 -7.40 -7.99
C LEU A 436 28.27 -8.47 -7.81
N ARG A 437 27.87 -9.64 -7.31
CA ARG A 437 28.73 -10.82 -7.27
C ARG A 437 28.44 -11.67 -8.51
N LEU A 438 29.36 -11.63 -9.48
CA LEU A 438 29.26 -12.38 -10.73
C LEU A 438 29.85 -13.78 -10.56
N GLY A 439 29.17 -14.80 -11.08
CA GLY A 439 29.69 -16.16 -11.23
C GLY A 439 30.67 -16.29 -12.40
N PRO A 440 31.27 -17.49 -12.60
CA PRO A 440 32.26 -17.75 -13.67
C PRO A 440 31.72 -17.54 -15.09
N ASP A 441 30.41 -17.71 -15.27
CA ASP A 441 29.64 -17.51 -16.50
C ASP A 441 29.06 -16.09 -16.62
N GLY A 442 29.35 -15.23 -15.65
CA GLY A 442 28.84 -13.86 -15.57
C GLY A 442 27.43 -13.76 -14.99
N VAL A 443 26.82 -14.86 -14.53
CA VAL A 443 25.48 -14.86 -13.92
C VAL A 443 25.52 -14.19 -12.54
N PHE A 444 24.47 -13.47 -12.17
CA PHE A 444 24.34 -12.83 -10.87
C PHE A 444 22.91 -12.88 -10.32
N ALA A 445 22.80 -12.82 -8.99
CA ALA A 445 21.51 -12.64 -8.32
C ALA A 445 21.17 -11.14 -8.22
N PRO A 446 19.92 -10.72 -8.53
CA PRO A 446 19.49 -9.35 -8.33
C PRO A 446 19.70 -8.88 -6.90
N VAL A 447 20.12 -7.62 -6.74
CA VAL A 447 20.26 -6.98 -5.43
C VAL A 447 19.05 -6.07 -5.23
N PRO A 448 18.19 -6.33 -4.23
CA PRO A 448 17.04 -5.47 -3.95
C PRO A 448 17.48 -4.04 -3.67
N GLN A 449 16.68 -3.06 -4.11
CA GLN A 449 16.90 -1.63 -3.82
C GLN A 449 18.21 -1.07 -4.40
N PHE A 450 18.76 -1.74 -5.40
CA PHE A 450 19.91 -1.26 -6.15
C PHE A 450 19.51 -0.87 -7.57
N SER A 451 19.86 0.36 -7.97
CA SER A 451 19.64 0.85 -9.33
C SER A 451 20.84 1.70 -9.76
N ASP A 452 21.37 1.40 -10.94
CA ASP A 452 22.44 2.17 -11.57
C ASP A 452 21.96 2.66 -12.95
N LEU A 453 21.65 3.95 -13.04
CA LEU A 453 20.94 4.54 -14.17
C LEU A 453 21.92 4.96 -15.26
N ARG A 454 21.85 4.32 -16.43
CA ARG A 454 22.69 4.67 -17.59
C ARG A 454 22.16 5.86 -18.38
N ASN A 455 20.83 5.95 -18.52
CA ASN A 455 20.15 7.02 -19.24
C ASN A 455 19.08 7.64 -18.33
N ARG A 456 19.47 8.63 -17.53
CA ARG A 456 18.63 9.22 -16.49
C ARG A 456 17.38 9.88 -17.04
N ALA A 457 17.47 10.62 -18.15
CA ALA A 457 16.34 11.31 -18.74
C ALA A 457 15.35 10.30 -19.35
N LEU A 458 15.84 9.21 -19.95
CA LEU A 458 14.98 8.11 -20.39
C LEU A 458 14.27 7.45 -19.21
N CYS A 459 15.00 7.10 -18.13
CA CYS A 459 14.41 6.53 -16.92
C CYS A 459 13.33 7.45 -16.31
N ASP A 460 13.57 8.76 -16.28
CA ASP A 460 12.63 9.74 -15.72
C ASP A 460 11.30 9.76 -16.50
N VAL A 461 11.37 9.78 -17.84
CA VAL A 461 10.16 9.79 -18.68
C VAL A 461 9.41 8.46 -18.58
N PHE A 462 10.10 7.32 -18.62
CA PHE A 462 9.47 6.00 -18.48
C PHE A 462 8.84 5.78 -17.10
N PHE A 463 9.44 6.32 -16.03
CA PHE A 463 8.82 6.35 -14.70
C PHE A 463 7.54 7.21 -14.70
N GLY A 464 7.60 8.43 -15.25
CA GLY A 464 6.45 9.33 -15.25
C GLY A 464 5.26 8.83 -16.08
N ILE A 465 5.48 8.00 -17.09
CA ILE A 465 4.36 7.33 -17.81
C ILE A 465 3.91 6.01 -17.15
N SER A 466 4.37 5.71 -15.93
CA SER A 466 4.06 4.47 -15.19
C SER A 466 4.49 3.18 -15.88
N ALA A 467 5.49 3.23 -16.76
CA ALA A 467 6.04 2.03 -17.41
C ALA A 467 7.03 1.28 -16.49
N MET A 468 7.61 1.96 -15.49
CA MET A 468 8.52 1.36 -14.49
C MET A 468 8.41 2.05 -13.14
N GLU A 469 8.93 1.40 -12.10
CA GLU A 469 9.14 1.95 -10.76
C GLU A 469 10.64 2.03 -10.45
N ARG A 470 11.08 2.99 -9.61
CA ARG A 470 12.52 3.26 -9.36
C ARG A 470 13.08 2.61 -8.10
N ALA A 471 12.31 1.77 -7.43
CA ALA A 471 12.69 1.10 -6.19
C ALA A 471 13.81 0.06 -6.36
N GLY A 472 14.29 -0.21 -7.59
CA GLY A 472 15.34 -1.21 -7.82
C GLY A 472 14.89 -2.65 -7.52
N THR A 473 13.59 -2.92 -7.61
CA THR A 473 13.00 -4.24 -7.35
C THR A 473 12.71 -5.03 -8.63
N GLY A 474 12.70 -4.38 -9.80
CA GLY A 474 12.18 -4.98 -11.04
C GLY A 474 12.77 -6.35 -11.41
N LEU A 475 14.09 -6.53 -11.29
CA LEU A 475 14.72 -7.84 -11.56
C LEU A 475 14.39 -8.89 -10.48
N THR A 476 14.22 -8.47 -9.22
CA THR A 476 13.78 -9.33 -8.11
C THR A 476 12.32 -9.74 -8.31
N ASP A 477 11.44 -8.79 -8.58
CA ASP A 477 10.01 -9.03 -8.88
C ASP A 477 9.87 -9.98 -10.08
N THR A 478 10.76 -9.83 -11.08
CA THR A 478 10.81 -10.72 -12.23
C THR A 478 11.17 -12.16 -11.85
N CYS A 479 12.10 -12.37 -10.91
CA CYS A 479 12.40 -13.71 -10.37
C CYS A 479 11.20 -14.31 -9.63
N GLU A 480 10.56 -13.51 -8.77
CA GLU A 480 9.41 -13.95 -7.97
C GLU A 480 8.23 -14.35 -8.87
N LEU A 481 7.84 -13.48 -9.81
CA LEU A 481 6.77 -13.73 -10.77
C LEU A 481 7.06 -14.95 -11.67
N ALA A 482 8.31 -15.11 -12.12
CA ALA A 482 8.70 -16.28 -12.91
C ALA A 482 8.59 -17.56 -12.07
N ALA A 483 9.06 -17.52 -10.82
CA ALA A 483 8.98 -18.64 -9.89
C ALA A 483 7.53 -19.00 -9.54
N GLU A 484 6.64 -18.03 -9.33
CA GLU A 484 5.20 -18.24 -9.11
C GLU A 484 4.54 -19.02 -10.25
N LEU A 485 4.94 -18.74 -11.50
CA LEU A 485 4.48 -19.45 -12.68
C LEU A 485 5.16 -20.80 -12.91
N GLY A 486 6.06 -21.23 -12.02
CA GLY A 486 6.82 -22.48 -12.13
C GLY A 486 7.95 -22.43 -13.16
N GLY A 487 8.30 -21.22 -13.59
CA GLY A 487 9.45 -20.93 -14.43
C GLY A 487 10.65 -20.41 -13.62
N ALA A 488 11.56 -19.72 -14.29
CA ALA A 488 12.73 -19.09 -13.68
C ALA A 488 13.17 -17.85 -14.46
N ALA A 489 13.94 -16.97 -13.83
CA ALA A 489 14.61 -15.86 -14.48
C ALA A 489 16.11 -15.91 -14.18
N THR A 490 16.95 -15.62 -15.18
CA THR A 490 18.40 -15.50 -15.01
C THR A 490 18.92 -14.20 -15.61
N PHE A 491 19.96 -13.65 -14.99
CA PHE A 491 20.60 -12.40 -15.39
C PHE A 491 22.10 -12.58 -15.44
N ALA A 492 22.74 -12.08 -16.50
CA ALA A 492 24.17 -12.27 -16.70
C ALA A 492 24.81 -11.10 -17.46
N TYR A 493 26.11 -10.93 -17.20
CA TYR A 493 27.03 -10.22 -18.06
C TYR A 493 28.07 -11.22 -18.60
N PRO A 494 27.80 -11.88 -19.75
CA PRO A 494 28.66 -12.96 -20.22
C PRO A 494 30.10 -12.48 -20.48
N PRO A 495 31.12 -13.25 -20.04
CA PRO A 495 32.51 -12.90 -20.27
C PRO A 495 32.82 -12.62 -21.75
N GLY A 496 33.43 -11.47 -22.03
CA GLY A 496 33.89 -11.09 -23.37
C GLY A 496 32.81 -10.60 -24.35
N GLN A 497 31.55 -10.42 -23.92
CA GLN A 497 30.45 -9.99 -24.81
C GLN A 497 29.98 -8.53 -24.61
N ASP A 498 30.46 -7.82 -23.57
CA ASP A 498 30.04 -6.45 -23.20
C ASP A 498 28.53 -6.21 -23.41
N SER A 499 27.74 -7.14 -22.86
CA SER A 499 26.30 -7.14 -23.00
C SER A 499 25.62 -7.62 -21.74
N PHE A 500 24.50 -7.01 -21.40
CA PHE A 500 23.57 -7.53 -20.42
C PHE A 500 22.64 -8.55 -21.07
N VAL A 501 22.43 -9.68 -20.41
CA VAL A 501 21.52 -10.75 -20.84
C VAL A 501 20.53 -11.06 -19.71
N ALA A 502 19.25 -11.04 -20.04
CA ALA A 502 18.19 -11.53 -19.18
C ALA A 502 17.43 -12.66 -19.89
N GLN A 503 17.10 -13.73 -19.18
CA GLN A 503 16.38 -14.87 -19.76
C GLN A 503 15.24 -15.32 -18.85
N LEU A 504 14.03 -15.39 -19.41
CA LEU A 504 12.85 -15.92 -18.76
C LEU A 504 12.60 -17.34 -19.26
N PHE A 505 12.52 -18.29 -18.35
CA PHE A 505 12.15 -19.67 -18.60
C PHE A 505 10.70 -19.88 -18.20
N ARG A 506 9.94 -20.56 -19.04
CA ARG A 506 8.59 -21.00 -18.69
C ARG A 506 8.63 -22.31 -17.92
N ILE A 507 7.51 -22.65 -17.31
CA ILE A 507 7.28 -23.97 -16.72
C ILE A 507 7.46 -25.09 -17.75
N GLU A 508 8.01 -26.21 -17.29
CA GLU A 508 8.34 -27.37 -18.10
C GLU A 508 7.10 -27.93 -18.84
N ALA A 509 7.28 -28.18 -20.14
CA ALA A 509 6.26 -28.77 -20.99
C ALA A 509 5.96 -30.21 -20.57
N SER A 510 4.67 -30.56 -20.52
CA SER A 510 4.26 -31.94 -20.27
C SER A 510 4.43 -32.76 -21.55
N ALA A 511 5.36 -33.73 -21.54
CA ALA A 511 5.63 -34.63 -22.66
C ALA A 511 5.91 -33.90 -24.00
N GLY A 512 6.58 -32.75 -23.94
CA GLY A 512 6.91 -31.95 -25.13
C GLY A 512 5.72 -31.17 -25.73
N SER A 513 4.57 -31.13 -25.06
CA SER A 513 3.40 -30.35 -25.50
C SER A 513 3.66 -28.85 -25.46
N THR A 514 3.24 -28.13 -26.51
CA THR A 514 3.35 -26.67 -26.58
C THR A 514 2.33 -25.95 -25.70
N THR A 515 1.16 -26.59 -25.50
CA THR A 515 -0.02 -26.01 -24.83
C THR A 515 -0.26 -26.59 -23.44
N VAL A 516 0.44 -27.65 -23.03
CA VAL A 516 0.23 -28.31 -21.74
C VAL A 516 1.52 -28.33 -20.94
N ALA A 517 1.46 -27.82 -19.71
CA ALA A 517 2.55 -27.88 -18.74
C ALA A 517 2.15 -28.71 -17.52
N LYS A 518 3.15 -29.23 -16.80
CA LYS A 518 2.95 -29.94 -15.54
C LYS A 518 3.64 -29.18 -14.42
N ASP A 519 2.87 -28.82 -13.39
CA ASP A 519 3.45 -28.24 -12.17
C ASP A 519 3.87 -29.37 -11.24
N THR A 520 5.17 -29.47 -10.98
CA THR A 520 5.78 -30.52 -10.14
C THR A 520 6.09 -30.02 -8.72
N ARG A 521 5.80 -28.75 -8.42
CA ARG A 521 6.04 -28.19 -7.08
C ARG A 521 5.16 -28.87 -6.02
N PRO A 522 5.65 -29.04 -4.78
CA PRO A 522 4.87 -29.63 -3.69
C PRO A 522 3.68 -28.73 -3.35
N VAL A 523 2.51 -29.35 -3.16
CA VAL A 523 1.25 -28.68 -2.87
C VAL A 523 0.66 -29.25 -1.59
N GLY A 524 0.47 -28.37 -0.61
CA GLY A 524 -0.30 -28.62 0.61
C GLY A 524 -1.78 -28.36 0.36
N THR A 525 -2.64 -29.26 0.83
CA THR A 525 -4.10 -29.06 0.76
C THR A 525 -4.61 -28.54 2.10
N TYR A 526 -5.23 -27.36 2.10
CA TYR A 526 -5.77 -26.68 3.28
C TYR A 526 -7.29 -26.66 3.25
N VAL A 527 -7.93 -26.95 4.40
CA VAL A 527 -9.38 -26.85 4.56
C VAL A 527 -9.71 -25.58 5.32
N LEU A 528 -10.48 -24.69 4.69
CA LEU A 528 -10.99 -23.49 5.33
C LEU A 528 -12.34 -23.78 5.98
N ASN A 529 -12.64 -23.11 7.10
CA ASN A 529 -13.93 -23.22 7.79
C ASN A 529 -15.07 -22.46 7.08
N LEU A 530 -15.09 -22.50 5.75
CA LEU A 530 -16.04 -21.87 4.86
C LEU A 530 -16.84 -22.95 4.11
N LEU A 531 -18.17 -22.93 4.19
CA LEU A 531 -19.04 -23.70 3.32
C LEU A 531 -19.37 -22.83 2.09
N PRO A 532 -18.79 -23.10 0.91
CA PRO A 532 -18.97 -22.24 -0.26
C PRO A 532 -20.39 -22.36 -0.82
N PHE A 533 -20.92 -21.27 -1.38
CA PHE A 533 -22.12 -21.36 -2.21
C PHE A 533 -21.75 -21.95 -3.57
N VAL A 534 -22.48 -22.98 -3.98
CA VAL A 534 -22.38 -23.60 -5.30
C VAL A 534 -23.27 -22.85 -6.31
N ALA A 535 -24.38 -22.29 -5.83
CA ALA A 535 -25.26 -21.42 -6.59
C ALA A 535 -25.82 -20.33 -5.66
N THR A 536 -26.07 -19.15 -6.24
CA THR A 536 -26.68 -18.02 -5.56
C THR A 536 -27.62 -17.27 -6.50
N PRO A 537 -28.67 -16.61 -5.97
CA PRO A 537 -29.53 -15.73 -6.75
C PRO A 537 -28.73 -14.66 -7.50
N GLN A 538 -29.02 -14.50 -8.78
CA GLN A 538 -28.31 -13.57 -9.66
C GLN A 538 -28.73 -12.09 -9.51
N ALA A 539 -29.65 -11.80 -8.60
CA ALA A 539 -30.09 -10.45 -8.27
C ALA A 539 -30.74 -10.39 -6.89
N ILE A 540 -30.79 -9.18 -6.31
CA ILE A 540 -31.67 -8.84 -5.19
C ILE A 540 -32.73 -7.84 -5.67
N THR A 541 -33.91 -7.90 -5.08
CA THR A 541 -34.99 -6.94 -5.33
C THR A 541 -35.12 -6.00 -4.15
N HIS A 542 -35.20 -4.70 -4.43
CA HIS A 542 -35.37 -3.63 -3.44
C HIS A 542 -36.67 -2.88 -3.69
N ILE A 543 -37.42 -2.54 -2.65
CA ILE A 543 -38.57 -1.65 -2.72
C ILE A 543 -38.61 -0.74 -1.48
N VAL A 544 -39.04 0.50 -1.66
CA VAL A 544 -39.28 1.43 -0.55
C VAL A 544 -40.76 1.43 -0.21
N LEU A 545 -41.07 1.20 1.06
CA LEU A 545 -42.43 1.19 1.58
C LEU A 545 -42.79 2.53 2.23
N ASN A 546 -44.06 2.88 2.22
CA ASN A 546 -44.60 4.05 2.95
C ASN A 546 -44.89 3.75 4.43
N VAL A 547 -44.60 2.52 4.88
CA VAL A 547 -44.76 2.05 6.26
C VAL A 547 -43.40 1.92 6.94
N THR A 548 -43.30 2.34 8.20
CA THR A 548 -42.09 2.28 9.03
C THR A 548 -42.27 1.44 10.30
N ARG A 549 -43.40 0.74 10.44
CA ARG A 549 -43.70 -0.11 11.59
C ARG A 549 -44.09 -1.53 11.17
N TRP A 550 -43.62 -2.52 11.92
CA TRP A 550 -43.89 -3.94 11.66
C TRP A 550 -45.38 -4.30 11.74
N ASP A 551 -46.10 -3.77 12.73
CA ASP A 551 -47.52 -4.07 12.96
C ASP A 551 -48.44 -3.52 11.86
N GLU A 552 -48.06 -2.41 11.25
CA GLU A 552 -48.77 -1.83 10.12
C GLU A 552 -48.49 -2.61 8.82
N LEU A 553 -47.24 -3.06 8.63
CA LEU A 553 -46.84 -3.87 7.48
C LEU A 553 -47.59 -5.21 7.46
N GLU A 554 -47.68 -5.89 8.61
CA GLU A 554 -48.36 -7.18 8.77
C GLU A 554 -49.89 -7.08 8.54
N LYS A 555 -50.51 -5.95 8.88
CA LYS A 555 -51.94 -5.71 8.62
C LYS A 555 -52.26 -5.48 7.15
N LYS A 556 -51.34 -4.87 6.41
CA LYS A 556 -51.57 -4.41 5.02
C LYS A 556 -51.05 -5.38 3.97
N VAL A 557 -50.12 -6.26 4.32
CA VAL A 557 -49.48 -7.21 3.40
C VAL A 557 -49.51 -8.62 4.01
N PRO A 558 -49.94 -9.65 3.27
CA PRO A 558 -49.89 -11.03 3.75
C PRO A 558 -48.44 -11.54 3.78
N LEU A 559 -47.70 -11.22 4.84
CA LEU A 559 -46.27 -11.51 4.98
C LEU A 559 -45.93 -13.00 4.93
N ALA A 560 -46.87 -13.88 5.27
CA ALA A 560 -46.71 -15.33 5.11
C ALA A 560 -46.47 -15.75 3.65
N GLU A 561 -46.87 -14.92 2.68
CA GLU A 561 -46.67 -15.15 1.26
C GLU A 561 -45.37 -14.52 0.73
N ALA A 562 -44.67 -13.68 1.51
CA ALA A 562 -43.50 -12.91 1.05
C ALA A 562 -42.19 -13.70 1.01
N GLY A 563 -42.17 -14.93 1.53
CA GLY A 563 -40.94 -15.70 1.71
C GLY A 563 -39.96 -14.98 2.66
N THR A 564 -38.66 -15.15 2.43
CA THR A 564 -37.63 -14.50 3.25
C THR A 564 -37.30 -13.12 2.69
N PHE A 565 -37.39 -12.11 3.54
CA PHE A 565 -37.07 -10.72 3.23
C PHE A 565 -36.39 -10.04 4.41
N VAL A 566 -35.87 -8.83 4.20
CA VAL A 566 -35.31 -7.94 5.20
C VAL A 566 -36.06 -6.62 5.13
N PHE A 567 -36.62 -6.16 6.25
CA PHE A 567 -37.31 -4.88 6.33
C PHE A 567 -36.61 -3.96 7.33
N GLU A 568 -36.20 -2.79 6.85
CA GLU A 568 -35.52 -1.75 7.61
C GLU A 568 -36.52 -0.67 7.98
N TRP A 569 -37.18 -0.89 9.10
CA TRP A 569 -38.30 -0.06 9.57
C TRP A 569 -38.00 1.44 9.66
N ARG A 570 -36.75 1.85 9.90
CA ARG A 570 -36.38 3.28 10.00
C ARG A 570 -36.46 4.02 8.66
N THR A 571 -36.19 3.32 7.56
CA THR A 571 -36.14 3.91 6.22
C THR A 571 -37.31 3.46 5.35
N GLY A 572 -38.01 2.39 5.75
CA GLY A 572 -39.05 1.76 4.94
C GLY A 572 -38.49 0.84 3.86
N ASP A 573 -37.17 0.59 3.84
CA ASP A 573 -36.55 -0.26 2.82
C ASP A 573 -36.89 -1.74 3.05
N LEU A 574 -37.27 -2.42 1.97
CA LEU A 574 -37.45 -3.86 1.94
C LEU A 574 -36.58 -4.49 0.86
N TRP A 575 -35.86 -5.54 1.25
CA TRP A 575 -34.98 -6.32 0.40
C TRP A 575 -35.45 -7.78 0.36
N SER A 576 -35.42 -8.41 -0.81
CA SER A 576 -35.78 -9.81 -0.98
C SER A 576 -35.07 -10.42 -2.19
N PHE A 577 -34.97 -11.74 -2.25
CA PHE A 577 -34.63 -12.48 -3.49
C PHE A 577 -35.85 -12.73 -4.38
N MET A 578 -37.06 -12.39 -3.91
CA MET A 578 -38.29 -12.57 -4.66
C MET A 578 -38.26 -11.74 -5.98
N PRO A 579 -38.73 -12.29 -7.11
CA PRO A 579 -38.83 -11.56 -8.37
C PRO A 579 -39.56 -10.23 -8.24
N GLU A 580 -39.08 -9.21 -8.95
CA GLU A 580 -39.59 -7.83 -8.94
C GLU A 580 -41.11 -7.74 -9.16
N VAL A 581 -41.65 -8.53 -10.08
CA VAL A 581 -43.10 -8.57 -10.39
C VAL A 581 -43.90 -9.00 -9.15
N LEU A 582 -43.43 -10.00 -8.42
CA LEU A 582 -44.09 -10.50 -7.22
C LEU A 582 -43.95 -9.52 -6.05
N VAL A 583 -42.80 -8.85 -5.91
CA VAL A 583 -42.61 -7.79 -4.90
C VAL A 583 -43.57 -6.64 -5.16
N ASN A 584 -43.65 -6.15 -6.40
CA ASN A 584 -44.60 -5.11 -6.78
C ASN A 584 -46.05 -5.49 -6.53
N THR A 585 -46.41 -6.76 -6.76
CA THR A 585 -47.78 -7.24 -6.57
C THR A 585 -48.13 -7.36 -5.08
N LEU A 586 -47.26 -8.01 -4.30
CA LEU A 586 -47.50 -8.31 -2.89
C LEU A 586 -47.45 -7.05 -2.02
N PHE A 587 -46.51 -6.15 -2.29
CA PHE A 587 -46.31 -4.93 -1.50
C PHE A 587 -47.03 -3.69 -2.09
N ALA A 588 -47.82 -3.84 -3.16
CA ALA A 588 -48.58 -2.74 -3.77
C ALA A 588 -49.34 -1.85 -2.76
N PRO A 589 -50.02 -2.37 -1.71
CA PRO A 589 -50.78 -1.54 -0.77
C PRO A 589 -49.92 -0.55 0.04
N VAL A 590 -48.61 -0.79 0.13
CA VAL A 590 -47.67 -0.04 0.96
C VAL A 590 -46.45 0.46 0.17
N ALA A 591 -46.43 0.29 -1.15
CA ALA A 591 -45.31 0.69 -1.99
C ALA A 591 -45.26 2.21 -2.16
N LYS A 592 -44.08 2.81 -1.98
CA LYS A 592 -43.81 4.22 -2.28
C LYS A 592 -43.46 4.44 -3.76
N GLY A 593 -43.01 3.38 -4.43
CA GLY A 593 -42.62 3.35 -5.83
C GLY A 593 -42.41 1.91 -6.30
N PRO A 594 -42.04 1.71 -7.58
CA PRO A 594 -41.79 0.36 -8.09
C PRO A 594 -40.56 -0.26 -7.41
N ALA A 595 -40.62 -1.57 -7.22
CA ALA A 595 -39.45 -2.37 -6.88
C ALA A 595 -38.39 -2.27 -7.98
N ARG A 596 -37.12 -2.34 -7.58
CA ARG A 596 -35.94 -2.34 -8.46
C ARG A 596 -35.22 -3.67 -8.31
N LYS A 597 -35.00 -4.36 -9.43
CA LYS A 597 -34.05 -5.47 -9.52
C LYS A 597 -32.60 -4.97 -9.62
N ILE A 598 -31.73 -5.48 -8.76
CA ILE A 598 -30.32 -5.12 -8.68
C ILE A 598 -29.47 -6.39 -8.99
N PRO A 599 -28.72 -6.43 -10.10
CA PRO A 599 -27.91 -7.59 -10.46
C PRO A 599 -26.79 -7.89 -9.47
N LEU A 600 -26.41 -9.17 -9.34
CA LEU A 600 -25.34 -9.60 -8.44
C LEU A 600 -24.00 -8.92 -8.75
N CYS A 601 -23.68 -8.63 -10.01
CA CYS A 601 -22.46 -7.90 -10.37
C CYS A 601 -22.42 -6.46 -9.80
N GLU A 602 -23.58 -5.80 -9.65
CA GLU A 602 -23.67 -4.50 -8.96
C GLU A 602 -23.49 -4.68 -7.46
N VAL A 603 -24.17 -5.69 -6.88
CA VAL A 603 -24.04 -6.05 -5.45
C VAL A 603 -22.59 -6.32 -5.07
N GLU A 604 -21.84 -7.01 -5.93
CA GLU A 604 -20.45 -7.38 -5.67
C GLU A 604 -19.47 -6.21 -5.68
N ASN A 605 -19.83 -5.07 -6.26
CA ASN A 605 -19.00 -3.87 -6.34
C ASN A 605 -19.38 -2.80 -5.30
N ASP A 606 -20.49 -2.96 -4.57
CA ASP A 606 -20.96 -2.01 -3.56
C ASP A 606 -21.02 -2.63 -2.15
N ARG A 607 -20.31 -2.01 -1.19
CA ARG A 607 -20.21 -2.54 0.18
C ARG A 607 -21.55 -2.59 0.93
N VAL A 608 -22.45 -1.65 0.67
CA VAL A 608 -23.78 -1.61 1.31
C VAL A 608 -24.63 -2.74 0.76
N LEU A 609 -24.63 -2.94 -0.56
CA LEU A 609 -25.36 -4.03 -1.20
C LEU A 609 -24.82 -5.41 -0.79
N GLN A 610 -23.51 -5.58 -0.67
CA GLN A 610 -22.90 -6.79 -0.11
C GLN A 610 -23.46 -7.12 1.29
N ALA A 611 -23.63 -6.11 2.14
CA ALA A 611 -24.19 -6.29 3.47
C ALA A 611 -25.68 -6.71 3.43
N LYS A 612 -26.46 -6.19 2.47
CA LYS A 612 -27.87 -6.61 2.27
C LYS A 612 -27.96 -8.05 1.79
N PHE A 613 -27.16 -8.42 0.80
CA PHE A 613 -27.08 -9.79 0.30
C PHE A 613 -26.66 -10.77 1.42
N SER A 614 -25.61 -10.42 2.17
CA SER A 614 -25.15 -11.19 3.34
C SER A 614 -26.26 -11.38 4.39
N TRP A 615 -27.06 -10.34 4.65
CA TRP A 615 -28.17 -10.43 5.60
C TRP A 615 -29.31 -11.32 5.09
N LEU A 616 -29.74 -11.15 3.83
CA LEU A 616 -30.76 -12.00 3.22
C LEU A 616 -30.37 -13.47 3.25
N THR A 617 -29.17 -13.78 2.74
CA THR A 617 -28.64 -15.14 2.73
C THR A 617 -28.47 -15.71 4.14
N ARG A 618 -28.09 -14.87 5.12
CA ARG A 618 -28.03 -15.29 6.53
C ARG A 618 -29.41 -15.69 7.06
N ARG A 619 -30.49 -14.97 6.71
CA ARG A 619 -31.85 -15.35 7.14
C ARG A 619 -32.24 -16.72 6.58
N HIS A 620 -31.95 -16.99 5.31
CA HIS A 620 -32.15 -18.32 4.71
C HIS A 620 -31.36 -19.41 5.45
N PHE A 621 -30.10 -19.14 5.82
CA PHE A 621 -29.33 -20.09 6.60
C PHE A 621 -29.89 -20.29 8.02
N GLU A 622 -30.35 -19.24 8.67
CA GLU A 622 -31.03 -19.32 9.97
C GLU A 622 -32.31 -20.17 9.87
N ASP A 623 -33.09 -20.03 8.80
CA ASP A 623 -34.26 -20.87 8.53
C ASP A 623 -33.86 -22.35 8.39
N HIS A 624 -32.78 -22.64 7.66
CA HIS A 624 -32.21 -24.00 7.57
C HIS A 624 -31.77 -24.55 8.93
N LEU A 625 -31.13 -23.72 9.77
CA LEU A 625 -30.72 -24.13 11.12
C LEU A 625 -31.91 -24.53 12.01
N ARG A 626 -33.09 -23.94 11.81
CA ARG A 626 -34.29 -24.30 12.60
C ARG A 626 -34.76 -25.73 12.36
N LEU A 627 -34.43 -26.33 11.20
CA LEU A 627 -34.71 -27.75 10.92
C LEU A 627 -34.02 -28.70 11.92
N PHE A 628 -33.00 -28.22 12.64
CA PHE A 628 -32.24 -29.00 13.60
C PHE A 628 -32.66 -28.78 15.05
N GLU A 629 -33.69 -27.97 15.32
CA GLU A 629 -34.18 -27.71 16.68
C GLU A 629 -34.66 -28.99 17.38
N ALA A 630 -35.33 -29.89 16.65
CA ALA A 630 -35.74 -31.20 17.15
C ALA A 630 -34.52 -32.08 17.56
N ARG A 631 -33.36 -31.85 16.92
CA ARG A 631 -32.09 -32.50 17.26
C ARG A 631 -31.31 -31.73 18.34
N GLY A 632 -31.87 -30.64 18.85
CA GLY A 632 -31.38 -29.88 20.00
C GLY A 632 -30.46 -28.71 19.66
N LEU A 633 -30.22 -28.42 18.39
CA LEU A 633 -29.43 -27.25 17.98
C LEU A 633 -30.36 -26.03 17.96
N ILE A 634 -30.10 -25.05 18.81
CA ILE A 634 -30.88 -23.81 18.88
C ILE A 634 -30.04 -22.62 18.45
N ILE A 635 -30.67 -21.60 17.90
CA ILE A 635 -30.03 -20.31 17.62
C ILE A 635 -30.06 -19.46 18.91
N GLU A 636 -28.90 -18.99 19.34
CA GLU A 636 -28.78 -18.08 20.48
C GLU A 636 -29.49 -16.76 20.17
N LYS A 637 -30.25 -16.26 21.14
CA LYS A 637 -30.89 -14.94 21.07
C LYS A 637 -30.14 -13.94 21.93
N ASP A 638 -30.04 -12.70 21.47
CA ASP A 638 -29.53 -11.57 22.24
C ASP A 638 -30.55 -11.12 23.30
N LYS A 639 -30.20 -10.08 24.07
CA LYS A 639 -31.07 -9.53 25.13
C LYS A 639 -32.42 -9.02 24.61
N ASN A 640 -32.50 -8.71 23.31
CA ASN A 640 -33.68 -8.18 22.64
C ASN A 640 -34.46 -9.29 21.89
N GLY A 641 -34.03 -10.55 22.00
CA GLY A 641 -34.66 -11.69 21.33
C GLY A 641 -34.21 -11.93 19.89
N HIS A 642 -33.26 -11.16 19.36
CA HIS A 642 -32.76 -11.33 17.99
C HIS A 642 -31.68 -12.40 17.90
N PRO A 643 -31.55 -13.10 16.76
CA PRO A 643 -30.46 -14.04 16.53
C PRO A 643 -29.07 -13.42 16.76
N ALA A 644 -28.29 -14.00 17.67
CA ALA A 644 -26.95 -13.58 18.03
C ALA A 644 -25.85 -14.19 17.11
N ARG A 645 -26.24 -14.66 15.91
CA ARG A 645 -25.38 -15.29 14.89
C ARG A 645 -24.56 -16.48 15.41
N ARG A 646 -25.13 -17.19 16.39
CA ARG A 646 -24.53 -18.36 17.05
C ARG A 646 -25.59 -19.41 17.24
N ALA A 647 -25.22 -20.67 17.08
CA ALA A 647 -26.08 -21.81 17.37
C ALA A 647 -25.33 -22.81 18.25
N TYR A 648 -26.02 -23.46 19.19
CA TYR A 648 -25.42 -24.45 20.09
C TYR A 648 -26.43 -25.51 20.51
N PHE A 649 -25.92 -26.70 20.86
CA PHE A 649 -26.77 -27.80 21.30
C PHE A 649 -27.25 -27.61 22.74
N THR A 650 -28.47 -28.04 23.04
CA THR A 650 -29.05 -28.03 24.40
C THR A 650 -29.06 -29.43 25.02
N ALA A 651 -29.13 -29.52 26.35
CA ALA A 651 -29.22 -30.80 27.04
C ALA A 651 -30.43 -31.64 26.56
N LEU A 652 -30.32 -32.97 26.65
CA LEU A 652 -31.43 -33.87 26.37
C LEU A 652 -31.98 -34.39 27.70
N LYS A 653 -33.22 -34.01 28.05
CA LYS A 653 -33.88 -34.39 29.31
C LYS A 653 -33.01 -34.15 30.56
N GLY A 654 -32.27 -33.04 30.60
CA GLY A 654 -31.38 -32.70 31.73
C GLY A 654 -30.09 -33.54 31.82
N GLY A 655 -29.76 -34.29 30.77
CA GLY A 655 -28.55 -35.10 30.67
C GLY A 655 -27.73 -34.79 29.41
N ASN A 656 -26.75 -35.65 29.11
CA ASN A 656 -25.91 -35.52 27.93
C ASN A 656 -26.75 -35.65 26.65
N ARG A 657 -26.30 -35.00 25.57
CA ARG A 657 -26.85 -35.20 24.22
C ARG A 657 -25.77 -35.81 23.33
N THR A 658 -26.05 -36.98 22.78
CA THR A 658 -25.18 -37.68 21.82
C THR A 658 -25.82 -37.63 20.44
N ILE A 659 -25.04 -37.22 19.43
CA ILE A 659 -25.42 -37.32 18.02
C ILE A 659 -24.67 -38.51 17.40
N ILE A 660 -25.38 -39.30 16.61
CA ILE A 660 -24.81 -40.40 15.83
C ILE A 660 -24.83 -40.00 14.36
N TYR A 661 -23.68 -40.09 13.69
CA TYR A 661 -23.54 -39.71 12.28
C TYR A 661 -22.53 -40.59 11.56
N ASP A 662 -22.61 -40.59 10.23
CA ASP A 662 -21.69 -41.35 9.38
C ASP A 662 -20.63 -40.43 8.76
N THR A 663 -19.41 -40.95 8.66
CA THR A 663 -18.30 -40.36 7.89
C THR A 663 -18.02 -41.25 6.67
N PRO A 664 -17.29 -40.76 5.64
CA PRO A 664 -16.88 -41.60 4.51
C PRO A 664 -16.19 -42.91 4.94
N ASN A 665 -15.43 -42.87 6.04
CA ASN A 665 -14.56 -43.95 6.47
C ASN A 665 -15.16 -44.81 7.59
N ARG A 666 -16.19 -44.32 8.30
CA ARG A 666 -16.76 -44.97 9.49
C ARG A 666 -18.23 -44.62 9.67
N ARG A 667 -19.08 -45.64 9.79
CA ARG A 667 -20.50 -45.50 10.15
C ARG A 667 -20.72 -45.51 11.66
N GLY A 668 -21.81 -44.88 12.12
CA GLY A 668 -22.25 -44.90 13.51
C GLY A 668 -21.33 -44.16 14.49
N VAL A 669 -20.65 -43.10 14.04
CA VAL A 669 -19.77 -42.30 14.90
C VAL A 669 -20.62 -41.59 15.95
N ARG A 670 -20.34 -41.87 17.23
CA ARG A 670 -21.04 -41.26 18.38
C ARG A 670 -20.26 -40.03 18.83
N ARG A 671 -20.94 -38.88 18.95
CA ARG A 671 -20.37 -37.62 19.43
C ARG A 671 -21.25 -37.00 20.51
N ASP A 672 -20.71 -36.86 21.71
CA ASP A 672 -21.39 -36.18 22.83
C ASP A 672 -21.29 -34.67 22.67
N VAL A 673 -22.28 -34.09 22.00
CA VAL A 673 -22.36 -32.65 21.70
C VAL A 673 -22.79 -31.83 22.91
N VAL A 674 -23.38 -32.45 23.93
CA VAL A 674 -23.64 -31.80 25.22
C VAL A 674 -23.23 -32.72 26.35
N LYS A 675 -22.41 -32.21 27.27
CA LYS A 675 -21.89 -32.95 28.43
C LYS A 675 -22.27 -32.24 29.72
N ARG A 676 -22.94 -32.95 30.62
CA ARG A 676 -23.19 -32.49 31.99
C ARG A 676 -21.90 -32.53 32.80
N ARG A 677 -21.65 -31.48 33.57
CA ARG A 677 -20.46 -31.28 34.39
C ARG A 677 -20.87 -30.82 35.79
N GLY A 678 -20.19 -31.34 36.82
CA GLY A 678 -20.51 -31.06 38.23
C GLY A 678 -21.71 -31.86 38.76
N GLU A 679 -21.82 -31.93 40.08
CA GLU A 679 -22.83 -32.72 40.80
C GLU A 679 -23.99 -31.85 41.31
N ASP A 680 -25.19 -32.44 41.35
CA ASP A 680 -26.41 -31.88 41.94
C ASP A 680 -26.68 -30.40 41.67
N HIS A 681 -26.58 -29.56 42.70
CA HIS A 681 -26.91 -28.13 42.65
C HIS A 681 -25.85 -27.29 41.93
N ARG A 682 -24.67 -27.86 41.63
CA ARG A 682 -23.57 -27.22 40.88
C ARG A 682 -23.47 -27.71 39.43
N ALA A 683 -24.46 -28.44 38.95
CA ALA A 683 -24.48 -28.95 37.58
C ALA A 683 -24.52 -27.81 36.54
N TRP A 684 -23.65 -27.90 35.55
CA TRP A 684 -23.60 -27.05 34.35
C TRP A 684 -23.34 -27.91 33.12
N PHE A 685 -23.55 -27.36 31.93
CA PHE A 685 -23.40 -28.11 30.68
C PHE A 685 -22.35 -27.47 29.79
N GLU A 686 -21.52 -28.31 29.18
CA GLU A 686 -20.62 -27.98 28.10
C GLU A 686 -21.29 -28.37 26.78
N CYS A 687 -21.70 -27.38 26.00
CA CYS A 687 -22.48 -27.55 24.79
C CYS A 687 -21.67 -27.16 23.55
N GLU A 688 -21.54 -28.04 22.58
CA GLU A 688 -20.93 -27.71 21.29
C GLU A 688 -21.84 -26.76 20.49
N GLY A 689 -21.22 -25.80 19.82
CA GLY A 689 -21.89 -24.85 18.96
C GLY A 689 -20.96 -24.24 17.93
N PHE A 690 -21.47 -23.30 17.16
CA PHE A 690 -20.68 -22.53 16.20
C PHE A 690 -21.27 -21.13 15.97
N GLY A 691 -20.39 -20.17 15.74
CA GLY A 691 -20.74 -18.89 15.15
C GLY A 691 -20.81 -19.03 13.63
N TYR A 692 -21.73 -18.30 13.00
CA TYR A 692 -21.87 -18.31 11.55
C TYR A 692 -21.90 -16.89 10.97
N GLU A 693 -21.33 -16.75 9.78
CA GLU A 693 -21.26 -15.48 9.08
C GLU A 693 -21.23 -15.72 7.57
N VAL A 694 -22.02 -14.96 6.82
CA VAL A 694 -21.95 -14.97 5.35
C VAL A 694 -20.85 -14.00 4.94
N VAL A 695 -19.81 -14.53 4.31
CA VAL A 695 -18.61 -13.79 3.91
C VAL A 695 -18.31 -14.00 2.43
N ARG A 696 -17.61 -13.05 1.82
CA ARG A 696 -16.99 -13.20 0.50
C ARG A 696 -15.48 -13.22 0.69
N GLN A 697 -14.82 -14.33 0.35
CA GLN A 697 -13.37 -14.50 0.44
C GLN A 697 -12.85 -15.12 -0.85
N ALA A 698 -11.75 -14.58 -1.39
CA ALA A 698 -11.19 -15.00 -2.69
C ALA A 698 -12.24 -15.03 -3.82
N ASN A 699 -13.10 -14.00 -3.90
CA ASN A 699 -14.23 -13.90 -4.82
C ASN A 699 -15.29 -15.01 -4.72
N VAL A 700 -15.26 -15.82 -3.66
CA VAL A 700 -16.26 -16.85 -3.39
C VAL A 700 -17.12 -16.44 -2.20
N TRP A 701 -18.44 -16.44 -2.37
CA TRP A 701 -19.38 -16.31 -1.26
C TRP A 701 -19.49 -17.63 -0.51
N GLY A 702 -19.62 -17.58 0.82
CA GLY A 702 -19.88 -18.78 1.61
C GLY A 702 -20.26 -18.47 3.05
N ILE A 703 -20.60 -19.54 3.79
CA ILE A 703 -20.93 -19.48 5.20
C ILE A 703 -19.72 -19.92 6.01
N ARG A 704 -19.12 -18.97 6.72
CA ARG A 704 -18.02 -19.24 7.63
C ARG A 704 -18.55 -19.79 8.94
N ILE A 705 -18.10 -20.98 9.33
CA ILE A 705 -18.49 -21.68 10.56
C ILE A 705 -17.32 -21.61 11.56
N LYS A 706 -17.55 -21.07 12.75
CA LYS A 706 -16.54 -20.96 13.82
C LYS A 706 -16.98 -21.79 15.02
N PRO A 707 -16.54 -23.05 15.15
CA PRO A 707 -16.88 -23.90 16.28
C PRO A 707 -16.49 -23.26 17.62
N PHE A 708 -17.34 -23.44 18.64
CA PHE A 708 -17.08 -23.01 20.01
C PHE A 708 -17.83 -23.89 21.01
N TYR A 709 -17.55 -23.72 22.30
CA TYR A 709 -18.30 -24.34 23.39
C TYR A 709 -19.13 -23.30 24.14
N MET A 710 -20.45 -23.50 24.20
CA MET A 710 -21.35 -22.76 25.08
C MET A 710 -21.39 -23.44 26.45
N PHE A 711 -21.16 -22.68 27.51
CA PHE A 711 -21.37 -23.18 28.87
C PHE A 711 -22.75 -22.74 29.37
N ALA A 712 -23.63 -23.70 29.64
CA ALA A 712 -25.00 -23.46 30.08
C ALA A 712 -25.22 -23.80 31.57
N LYS A 713 -26.23 -23.17 32.17
CA LYS A 713 -26.72 -23.42 33.54
C LYS A 713 -27.31 -24.83 33.67
N ARG A 714 -27.79 -25.18 34.87
CA ARG A 714 -28.43 -26.46 35.19
C ARG A 714 -29.61 -26.85 34.28
N ASP A 715 -30.26 -25.87 33.66
CA ASP A 715 -31.32 -26.13 32.68
C ASP A 715 -30.79 -26.71 31.35
N GLY A 716 -29.48 -26.64 31.12
CA GLY A 716 -28.83 -27.11 29.89
C GLY A 716 -29.17 -26.28 28.65
N VAL A 717 -29.70 -25.07 28.85
CA VAL A 717 -30.13 -24.15 27.80
C VAL A 717 -29.57 -22.76 28.03
N THR A 718 -29.72 -22.19 29.23
CA THR A 718 -29.38 -20.80 29.49
C THR A 718 -27.87 -20.61 29.64
N PRO A 719 -27.23 -19.71 28.87
CA PRO A 719 -25.79 -19.45 29.01
C PRO A 719 -25.39 -19.00 30.43
N LEU A 720 -24.20 -19.43 30.89
CA LEU A 720 -23.58 -18.90 32.10
C LEU A 720 -23.20 -17.42 31.92
N PRO A 721 -23.11 -16.64 33.02
CA PRO A 721 -22.61 -15.26 32.98
C PRO A 721 -21.21 -15.16 32.34
N GLY A 722 -20.93 -14.05 31.66
CA GLY A 722 -19.68 -13.82 30.91
C GLY A 722 -18.40 -14.19 31.66
N TYR A 723 -18.26 -13.72 32.91
CA TYR A 723 -17.09 -14.00 33.75
C TYR A 723 -16.89 -15.50 34.07
N MET A 724 -17.98 -16.25 34.28
CA MET A 724 -17.91 -17.70 34.51
C MET A 724 -17.61 -18.49 33.23
N ARG A 725 -18.01 -17.95 32.07
CA ARG A 725 -17.65 -18.54 30.77
C ARG A 725 -16.16 -18.37 30.51
N THR A 726 -15.60 -17.19 30.78
CA THR A 726 -14.17 -16.92 30.60
C THR A 726 -13.29 -17.78 31.52
N SER A 727 -13.70 -18.00 32.78
CA SER A 727 -12.93 -18.85 33.70
C SER A 727 -12.99 -20.35 33.38
N LYS A 728 -14.05 -20.80 32.68
CA LYS A 728 -14.22 -22.20 32.23
C LYS A 728 -13.72 -22.45 30.81
N ALA A 729 -13.58 -21.40 30.01
CA ALA A 729 -12.98 -21.45 28.69
C ALA A 729 -11.46 -21.64 28.83
N THR A 730 -10.99 -22.86 28.66
CA THR A 730 -9.55 -23.08 28.42
C THR A 730 -9.22 -22.49 27.05
N ARG A 731 -8.27 -21.54 26.97
CA ARG A 731 -7.72 -21.02 25.71
C ARG A 731 -6.98 -22.14 24.98
N ARG A 732 -7.71 -23.03 24.33
CA ARG A 732 -7.16 -23.94 23.31
C ARG A 732 -7.33 -23.27 21.96
N ILE A 733 -6.52 -22.25 21.72
CA ILE A 733 -6.31 -21.75 20.36
C ILE A 733 -5.46 -22.81 19.67
N LYS A 734 -6.09 -23.69 18.89
CA LYS A 734 -5.37 -24.67 18.05
C LYS A 734 -5.13 -24.03 16.69
N PHE A 735 -4.08 -23.23 16.59
CA PHE A 735 -3.44 -23.02 15.29
C PHE A 735 -2.58 -24.24 15.06
N ASP A 736 -3.13 -25.25 14.38
CA ASP A 736 -2.38 -26.25 13.61
C ASP A 736 -3.27 -27.40 13.14
N ARG A 737 -2.78 -28.11 12.13
CA ARG A 737 -3.31 -29.33 11.53
C ARG A 737 -3.46 -30.45 12.58
N ASN A 738 -4.48 -30.37 13.40
CA ASN A 738 -4.77 -31.32 14.47
C ASN A 738 -6.00 -32.16 14.09
N ALA A 739 -5.90 -33.49 14.22
CA ALA A 739 -6.98 -34.43 13.92
C ALA A 739 -8.33 -34.07 14.60
N ASN A 740 -8.28 -33.35 15.73
CA ASN A 740 -9.48 -32.85 16.39
C ASN A 740 -10.21 -31.76 15.59
N VAL A 741 -9.50 -30.83 14.95
CA VAL A 741 -10.10 -29.75 14.14
C VAL A 741 -10.75 -30.33 12.88
N GLU A 742 -10.06 -31.27 12.22
CA GLU A 742 -10.60 -32.00 11.07
C GLU A 742 -11.84 -32.81 11.44
N SER A 743 -11.85 -33.44 12.63
CA SER A 743 -13.02 -34.14 13.15
C SER A 743 -14.19 -33.20 13.42
N ASP A 744 -13.94 -31.99 13.95
CA ASP A 744 -14.97 -30.98 14.21
C ASP A 744 -15.58 -30.45 12.91
N LEU A 745 -14.76 -30.11 11.92
CA LEU A 745 -15.24 -29.69 10.61
C LEU A 745 -15.99 -30.82 9.90
N SER A 746 -15.49 -32.06 9.96
CA SER A 746 -16.16 -33.22 9.40
C SER A 746 -17.55 -33.44 10.03
N PHE A 747 -17.64 -33.30 11.35
CA PHE A 747 -18.92 -33.39 12.06
C PHE A 747 -19.90 -32.30 11.62
N TRP A 748 -19.49 -31.02 11.64
CA TRP A 748 -20.39 -29.92 11.28
C TRP A 748 -20.83 -29.99 9.81
N ALA A 749 -19.92 -30.31 8.89
CA ALA A 749 -20.24 -30.51 7.48
C ALA A 749 -21.32 -31.59 7.31
N ARG A 750 -21.15 -32.76 7.96
CA ARG A 750 -22.11 -33.87 7.90
C ARG A 750 -23.42 -33.59 8.61
N PHE A 751 -23.38 -32.92 9.75
CA PHE A 751 -24.57 -32.58 10.51
C PHE A 751 -25.45 -31.59 9.74
N LEU A 752 -24.86 -30.50 9.25
CA LEU A 752 -25.59 -29.44 8.53
C LEU A 752 -26.08 -29.88 7.15
N SER A 753 -25.33 -30.76 6.46
CA SER A 753 -25.74 -31.32 5.17
C SER A 753 -26.66 -32.53 5.27
N GLN A 754 -26.84 -33.09 6.48
CA GLN A 754 -27.48 -34.38 6.68
C GLN A 754 -26.88 -35.50 5.80
N GLY A 755 -25.60 -35.36 5.43
CA GLY A 755 -24.87 -36.29 4.57
C GLY A 755 -24.91 -35.98 3.07
N SER A 756 -25.74 -35.03 2.63
CA SER A 756 -25.85 -34.60 1.22
C SER A 756 -24.60 -33.87 0.73
N GLN A 757 -24.33 -33.93 -0.58
CA GLN A 757 -23.20 -33.21 -1.18
C GLN A 757 -23.49 -31.71 -1.36
N VAL A 758 -24.76 -31.36 -1.54
CA VAL A 758 -25.24 -29.98 -1.70
C VAL A 758 -26.45 -29.79 -0.80
N ILE A 759 -26.58 -28.60 -0.23
CA ILE A 759 -27.67 -28.18 0.66
C ILE A 759 -28.41 -27.05 -0.04
N ASN A 760 -29.71 -27.22 -0.28
CA ASN A 760 -30.55 -26.10 -0.68
C ASN A 760 -31.06 -25.39 0.56
N ILE A 761 -30.61 -24.15 0.81
CA ILE A 761 -31.12 -23.30 1.90
C ILE A 761 -32.11 -22.24 1.39
N GLY A 762 -32.45 -22.31 0.11
CA GLY A 762 -33.51 -21.56 -0.50
C GLY A 762 -34.89 -21.91 0.06
N ASN A 763 -35.90 -21.18 -0.39
CA ASN A 763 -37.29 -21.36 0.01
C ASN A 763 -38.23 -21.04 -1.17
N ARG A 764 -39.49 -20.67 -0.89
CA ARG A 764 -40.58 -20.54 -1.88
C ARG A 764 -40.23 -19.78 -3.18
N PHE A 765 -39.38 -18.75 -3.12
CA PHE A 765 -39.00 -17.95 -4.30
C PHE A 765 -37.51 -18.00 -4.63
N VAL A 766 -36.78 -18.92 -3.99
CA VAL A 766 -35.34 -19.05 -4.09
C VAL A 766 -35.03 -20.53 -4.19
N ASP A 767 -34.89 -21.05 -5.40
CA ASP A 767 -34.59 -22.47 -5.65
C ASP A 767 -33.08 -22.72 -5.87
N ASP A 768 -32.32 -21.65 -6.13
CA ASP A 768 -30.92 -21.66 -6.54
C ASP A 768 -29.93 -21.18 -5.46
N LEU A 769 -30.33 -21.13 -4.19
CA LEU A 769 -29.41 -20.81 -3.07
C LEU A 769 -28.84 -22.10 -2.45
N LEU A 770 -27.75 -22.57 -3.08
CA LEU A 770 -27.15 -23.87 -2.80
C LEU A 770 -25.79 -23.73 -2.12
N ILE A 771 -25.56 -24.50 -1.06
CA ILE A 771 -24.29 -24.57 -0.32
C ILE A 771 -23.65 -25.94 -0.52
N GLU A 772 -22.33 -25.99 -0.64
CA GLU A 772 -21.60 -27.25 -0.63
C GLU A 772 -21.64 -27.90 0.77
N GLY A 773 -21.98 -29.18 0.83
CA GLY A 773 -22.01 -29.97 2.07
C GLY A 773 -20.63 -30.28 2.65
N ARG A 774 -19.57 -29.69 2.10
CA ARG A 774 -18.18 -29.84 2.51
C ARG A 774 -17.53 -28.47 2.64
N PHE A 775 -16.56 -28.40 3.54
CA PHE A 775 -15.75 -27.20 3.74
C PHE A 775 -14.80 -26.95 2.55
N PHE A 776 -14.64 -25.68 2.19
CA PHE A 776 -13.82 -25.24 1.07
C PHE A 776 -12.37 -25.71 1.25
N THR A 777 -11.81 -26.29 0.19
CA THR A 777 -10.47 -26.84 0.20
C THR A 777 -9.62 -26.11 -0.85
N LEU A 778 -8.50 -25.56 -0.42
CA LEU A 778 -7.54 -24.84 -1.25
C LEU A 778 -6.23 -25.63 -1.32
N ASP A 779 -5.72 -25.81 -2.52
CA ASP A 779 -4.38 -26.33 -2.76
C ASP A 779 -3.41 -25.14 -2.81
N VAL A 780 -2.45 -25.10 -1.88
CA VAL A 780 -1.43 -24.03 -1.77
C VAL A 780 -0.06 -24.65 -2.05
N GLN A 781 0.74 -23.97 -2.86
CA GLN A 781 2.10 -24.41 -3.16
C GLN A 781 3.01 -24.17 -1.95
N GLU A 782 3.68 -25.21 -1.49
CA GLU A 782 4.63 -25.15 -0.38
C GLU A 782 6.03 -24.83 -0.94
N GLY A 783 6.19 -23.65 -1.53
CA GLY A 783 7.51 -23.11 -1.89
C GLY A 783 8.20 -22.54 -0.66
N GLY A 784 9.41 -23.01 -0.31
CA GLY A 784 10.25 -22.41 0.74
C GLY A 784 9.99 -22.87 2.18
N LEU A 785 9.05 -23.79 2.42
CA LEU A 785 8.84 -24.43 3.75
C LEU A 785 9.63 -25.75 3.92
N ALA A 786 10.37 -26.16 2.88
CA ALA A 786 11.07 -27.44 2.83
C ALA A 786 12.59 -27.33 3.04
N ASP A 787 13.08 -26.24 3.63
CA ASP A 787 14.42 -26.18 4.21
C ASP A 787 14.32 -25.83 5.71
N GLY A 788 14.45 -26.85 6.57
CA GLY A 788 15.06 -26.65 7.89
C GLY A 788 14.26 -26.84 9.19
N PHE A 789 13.00 -27.31 9.21
CA PHE A 789 12.29 -27.57 10.49
C PHE A 789 11.52 -28.90 10.58
N ALA A 790 12.01 -29.93 9.89
CA ALA A 790 11.51 -31.29 10.01
C ALA A 790 12.47 -32.23 10.76
N THR A 791 13.12 -31.76 11.82
CA THR A 791 13.70 -32.64 12.85
C THR A 791 13.74 -31.91 14.19
N GLN A 792 13.30 -32.61 15.25
CA GLN A 792 13.31 -32.22 16.67
C GLN A 792 12.25 -31.20 17.12
N ASP A 793 11.04 -31.69 17.41
CA ASP A 793 10.61 -31.73 18.82
C ASP A 793 9.39 -32.64 19.02
N ARG A 794 9.68 -33.93 19.23
CA ARG A 794 8.79 -34.84 19.96
C ARG A 794 9.27 -34.82 21.41
N ARG A 795 8.73 -33.92 22.26
CA ARG A 795 8.38 -34.13 23.69
C ARG A 795 8.14 -32.80 24.42
N THR A 796 7.17 -32.87 25.35
CA THR A 796 6.94 -32.04 26.55
C THR A 796 6.58 -30.56 26.40
N ALA A 797 5.27 -30.26 26.48
CA ALA A 797 4.61 -29.60 27.63
C ALA A 797 3.08 -29.60 27.45
#